data_AF-A0AA97MJL0-F1
#
_entry.id   AF-A0AA97MJL0-F1
#
_cell.length_a   1.000
_cell.length_b   1.000
_cell.length_c   1.000
_cell.angle_alpha   90.00
_cell.angle_beta   90.00
_cell.angle_gamma   90.00
#
_symmetry.space_group_name_H-M   'P 1'
#
loop_
_entity.id
_entity.type
_entity.pdbx_description
1 polymer ?
#
loop_
_entity_poly.entity_id
_entity_poly.type
_entity_poly.pdbx_seq_one_letter_code
_entity_poly.pdbx_strand_id
1 'polypeptide(L)'
;MRRLHPGSLLLCVVAASAIPTVPWKVPCPPRCLCQIRPWYTPRSAYREAATVDCNDLFISAVPEELPEGTQTLLLQSNNIARLEQGELGYLRNLSELDLSQNSFSDVWDFGLRNMPQLLSLHLEENQLSELPDGSFPGLGNLQELYLNHNQLRRIAPRAFSGLGSLLRLHLNSNLLRTVDSRWFQMLPSLEILMIGGNRVDAILDMNFRPLANLRSLVLAGMNLREISDYALEGLRSLESLSFYDNKLADVPKRALQQVPGLKFLDLNKNPLQRVKQSDFTNMLHLKELGLNNMDELVSIDQFALINLPELTKLDVTNNPKLSFIHPNAFHHLPQLETLMLNNNALSALHKQTVASLPGLQEISIHGNPLRCDCVIRWVNSSDRHIRFIEPQSTLCAEPPDLQRRHVRDVPFREMTEQCLPLISAKSFPARLEAADGDQVSLHCRALAEPDPEIYWVTPAGAKLVPYGDGGKYKVHPEGTLEIRGISAREAGLYTCVAHNLLGADTRSVRVLVNRSFPLGQDSLELLVADVQPYHILVAWKPRLNTVSSNLTWSSPALGSRLDAAGVARIPSGTHSYNITRLRPDTQYWACLHVALVAAPARVACVNARTKEAAHGSGLLGGRGTLVTALLLFLLLLAAGIVARCGAGAEPELLRGAEAVRVVYPIHPPLAQPRGHLLAVEVQAAPLDC
;
A
#
# COMPACT_ATOMS: atom_id res chain seq x y z
N MET A 1 -4.69 -15.02 -44.70
CA MET A 1 -4.18 -14.76 -46.07
C MET A 1 -3.70 -13.30 -46.06
N ARG A 2 -2.42 -12.92 -46.19
CA ARG A 2 -1.36 -13.33 -47.10
C ARG A 2 -0.02 -13.60 -46.36
N ARG A 3 0.88 -14.28 -47.07
CA ARG A 3 2.05 -15.06 -46.61
C ARG A 3 3.23 -14.22 -46.10
N LEU A 4 3.97 -14.80 -45.13
CA LEU A 4 5.33 -14.45 -44.73
C LEU A 4 6.38 -14.85 -45.78
N HIS A 5 7.47 -14.08 -45.88
CA HIS A 5 8.84 -14.60 -45.97
C HIS A 5 9.86 -13.62 -45.33
N PRO A 6 11.03 -14.12 -44.86
CA PRO A 6 11.80 -13.53 -43.77
C PRO A 6 13.07 -12.80 -44.25
N GLY A 7 13.56 -11.85 -43.45
CA GLY A 7 14.91 -11.34 -43.62
C GLY A 7 15.08 -9.91 -43.12
N SER A 8 15.63 -9.78 -41.91
CA SER A 8 16.68 -8.82 -41.51
C SER A 8 16.50 -8.44 -40.05
N LEU A 9 17.32 -9.05 -39.20
CA LEU A 9 17.67 -8.49 -37.89
C LEU A 9 18.28 -7.10 -38.13
N LEU A 10 17.58 -6.04 -37.74
CA LEU A 10 18.26 -4.78 -37.46
C LEU A 10 18.93 -4.91 -36.09
N LEU A 11 20.24 -5.21 -36.10
CA LEU A 11 21.12 -4.79 -35.03
C LEU A 11 21.09 -3.26 -34.99
N CYS A 12 20.56 -2.69 -33.91
CA CYS A 12 20.89 -1.32 -33.53
C CYS A 12 22.37 -1.29 -33.13
N VAL A 13 23.25 -1.02 -34.09
CA VAL A 13 24.60 -0.55 -33.81
C VAL A 13 24.46 0.88 -33.31
N VAL A 14 24.60 1.07 -31.99
CA VAL A 14 24.87 2.38 -31.43
C VAL A 14 26.23 2.80 -31.97
N ALA A 15 26.25 3.68 -32.96
CA ALA A 15 27.45 4.35 -33.38
C ALA A 15 27.87 5.27 -32.23
N ALA A 16 28.80 4.80 -31.40
CA ALA A 16 29.59 5.67 -30.55
C ALA A 16 30.35 6.60 -31.50
N SER A 17 29.88 7.83 -31.67
CA SER A 17 30.64 8.88 -32.32
C SER A 17 31.92 9.07 -31.51
N ALA A 18 33.03 8.55 -32.01
CA ALA A 18 34.34 8.77 -31.45
C ALA A 18 34.60 10.29 -31.45
N ILE A 19 34.60 10.89 -30.26
CA ILE A 19 34.95 12.29 -30.08
C ILE A 19 36.42 12.42 -30.55
N PRO A 20 36.76 13.41 -31.40
CA PRO A 20 38.11 13.54 -31.92
C PRO A 20 39.10 13.80 -30.78
N THR A 21 39.94 12.81 -30.47
CA THR A 21 41.05 12.94 -29.50
C THR A 21 42.27 13.53 -30.20
N VAL A 22 42.78 14.65 -29.70
CA VAL A 22 43.97 15.30 -30.26
C VAL A 22 45.23 14.79 -29.53
N PRO A 23 46.22 14.23 -30.23
CA PRO A 23 47.46 13.77 -29.60
C PRO A 23 48.21 14.97 -29.00
N TRP A 24 48.56 14.86 -27.72
CA TRP A 24 49.33 15.89 -27.02
C TRP A 24 50.82 15.66 -27.27
N LYS A 25 51.49 16.58 -28.00
CA LYS A 25 52.89 16.43 -28.42
C LYS A 25 53.86 16.78 -27.29
N VAL A 26 53.95 15.91 -26.28
CA VAL A 26 54.89 16.02 -25.15
C VAL A 26 55.57 14.66 -24.89
N PRO A 27 56.75 14.63 -24.24
CA PRO A 27 57.33 13.38 -23.74
C PRO A 27 56.32 12.70 -22.80
N CYS A 28 55.90 11.48 -23.14
CA CYS A 28 54.92 10.73 -22.35
C CYS A 28 55.61 9.53 -21.70
N PRO A 29 55.29 9.17 -20.45
CA PRO A 29 55.86 7.99 -19.81
C PRO A 29 55.63 6.72 -20.65
N PRO A 30 56.59 5.78 -20.66
CA PRO A 30 56.45 4.55 -21.41
C PRO A 30 55.22 3.77 -20.91
N ARG A 31 54.43 3.24 -21.84
CA ARG A 31 53.16 2.50 -21.61
C ARG A 31 51.95 3.36 -21.24
N CYS A 32 52.11 4.64 -20.92
CA CYS A 32 51.00 5.56 -20.74
C CYS A 32 50.58 6.24 -22.05
N LEU A 33 49.35 6.77 -22.09
CA LEU A 33 48.79 7.51 -23.21
C LEU A 33 48.55 8.97 -22.83
N CYS A 34 49.23 9.90 -23.51
CA CYS A 34 49.10 11.33 -23.29
C CYS A 34 48.29 11.98 -24.43
N GLN A 35 47.13 12.54 -24.11
CA GLN A 35 46.26 13.17 -25.11
C GLN A 35 45.34 14.24 -24.50
N ILE A 36 44.79 15.10 -25.35
CA ILE A 36 43.74 16.04 -24.94
C ILE A 36 42.39 15.31 -24.98
N ARG A 37 41.69 15.25 -23.85
CA ARG A 37 40.38 14.60 -23.73
C ARG A 37 39.29 15.60 -23.31
N PRO A 38 38.03 15.37 -23.70
CA PRO A 38 36.88 15.98 -23.04
C PRO A 38 36.95 15.75 -21.53
N TRP A 39 36.77 16.83 -20.78
CA TRP A 39 36.72 16.83 -19.33
C TRP A 39 35.58 17.72 -18.85
N TYR A 40 34.80 17.24 -17.89
CA TYR A 40 33.73 18.02 -17.30
C TYR A 40 34.16 18.48 -15.91
N THR A 41 34.09 19.79 -15.69
CA THR A 41 34.28 20.32 -14.33
C THR A 41 33.24 19.72 -13.38
N PRO A 42 33.47 19.72 -12.06
CA PRO A 42 32.45 19.33 -11.07
C PRO A 42 31.12 20.09 -11.20
N ARG A 43 31.09 21.23 -11.88
CA ARG A 43 29.86 21.98 -12.17
C ARG A 43 29.24 21.61 -13.53
N SER A 44 29.60 20.45 -14.08
CA SER A 44 29.14 19.92 -15.37
C SER A 44 29.47 20.82 -16.59
N ALA A 45 30.43 21.73 -16.48
CA ALA A 45 30.88 22.54 -17.61
C ALA A 45 31.93 21.78 -18.45
N TYR A 46 31.68 21.65 -19.75
CA TYR A 46 32.59 21.04 -20.71
C TYR A 46 33.88 21.85 -20.86
N ARG A 47 35.02 21.14 -20.86
CA ARG A 47 36.36 21.64 -21.16
C ARG A 47 37.17 20.56 -21.86
N GLU A 48 38.32 20.95 -22.38
CA GLU A 48 39.35 20.01 -22.86
C GLU A 48 40.51 20.04 -21.86
N ALA A 49 41.02 18.85 -21.50
CA ALA A 49 42.09 18.71 -20.52
C ALA A 49 43.25 17.86 -21.05
N ALA A 50 44.48 18.32 -20.78
CA ALA A 50 45.69 17.54 -21.01
C ALA A 50 45.70 16.33 -20.05
N THR A 51 45.47 15.14 -20.59
CA THR A 51 45.27 13.90 -19.83
C THR A 51 46.43 12.95 -20.02
N VAL A 52 46.96 12.43 -18.91
CA VAL A 52 47.89 11.30 -18.89
C VAL A 52 47.14 10.08 -18.36
N ASP A 53 46.98 9.07 -19.21
CA ASP A 53 46.26 7.84 -18.92
C ASP A 53 47.25 6.68 -18.74
N CYS A 54 47.36 6.17 -17.51
CA CYS A 54 48.23 5.08 -17.09
C CYS A 54 47.43 3.95 -16.44
N ASN A 55 46.19 3.75 -16.88
CA ASN A 55 45.27 2.77 -16.32
C ASN A 55 45.63 1.33 -16.72
N ASP A 56 45.36 0.36 -15.83
CA ASP A 56 45.52 -1.09 -16.10
C ASP A 56 46.92 -1.48 -16.61
N LEU A 57 47.96 -0.88 -16.01
CA LEU A 57 49.36 -1.15 -16.38
C LEU A 57 50.07 -2.07 -15.40
N PHE A 58 49.39 -2.48 -14.32
CA PHE A 58 49.94 -3.26 -13.20
C PHE A 58 51.16 -2.60 -12.56
N ILE A 59 51.22 -1.27 -12.60
CA ILE A 59 52.33 -0.50 -12.00
C ILE A 59 52.17 -0.44 -10.48
N SER A 60 53.30 -0.46 -9.76
CA SER A 60 53.36 -0.39 -8.30
C SER A 60 53.76 0.99 -7.76
N ALA A 61 54.16 1.90 -8.64
CA ALA A 61 54.58 3.26 -8.34
C ALA A 61 54.20 4.16 -9.52
N VAL A 62 54.13 5.47 -9.28
CA VAL A 62 53.84 6.46 -10.33
C VAL A 62 55.00 6.49 -11.33
N PRO A 63 54.74 6.57 -12.64
CA PRO A 63 55.80 6.69 -13.63
C PRO A 63 56.63 7.97 -13.43
N GLU A 64 57.95 7.85 -13.54
CA GLU A 64 58.84 9.01 -13.55
C GLU A 64 58.56 9.89 -14.79
N GLU A 65 58.80 11.20 -14.68
CA GLU A 65 58.71 12.18 -15.78
C GLU A 65 57.29 12.44 -16.35
N LEU A 66 56.28 12.61 -15.49
CA LEU A 66 54.96 13.10 -15.97
C LEU A 66 55.09 14.54 -16.54
N PRO A 67 54.42 14.87 -17.66
CA PRO A 67 54.42 16.24 -18.20
C PRO A 67 53.91 17.29 -17.21
N GLU A 68 54.62 18.42 -17.05
CA GLU A 68 54.22 19.50 -16.11
C GLU A 68 52.85 20.12 -16.42
N GLY A 69 52.43 20.07 -17.69
CA GLY A 69 51.14 20.59 -18.15
C GLY A 69 49.95 19.67 -17.88
N THR A 70 50.14 18.54 -17.18
CA THR A 70 49.08 17.56 -16.92
C THR A 70 47.96 18.17 -16.08
N GLN A 71 46.72 18.03 -16.57
CA GLN A 71 45.50 18.49 -15.90
C GLN A 71 44.68 17.33 -15.35
N THR A 72 44.72 16.18 -16.00
CA THR A 72 44.05 14.96 -15.55
C THR A 72 45.07 13.82 -15.53
N LEU A 73 45.23 13.16 -14.40
CA LEU A 73 46.11 12.00 -14.25
C LEU A 73 45.27 10.79 -13.84
N LEU A 74 45.26 9.76 -14.69
CA LEU A 74 44.53 8.52 -14.46
C LEU A 74 45.50 7.39 -14.15
N LEU A 75 45.40 6.83 -12.95
CA LEU A 75 46.22 5.72 -12.46
C LEU A 75 45.35 4.58 -11.94
N GLN A 76 44.12 4.46 -12.42
CA GLN A 76 43.15 3.49 -11.96
C GLN A 76 43.56 2.05 -12.30
N SER A 77 43.08 1.09 -11.50
CA SER A 77 43.29 -0.35 -11.71
C SER A 77 44.78 -0.73 -11.76
N ASN A 78 45.55 -0.29 -10.77
CA ASN A 78 46.98 -0.57 -10.64
C ASN A 78 47.28 -1.21 -9.26
N ASN A 79 48.56 -1.38 -8.94
CA ASN A 79 49.00 -1.97 -7.67
C ASN A 79 49.79 -0.96 -6.82
N ILE A 80 49.45 0.32 -6.91
CA ILE A 80 50.11 1.39 -6.15
C ILE A 80 49.63 1.29 -4.70
N ALA A 81 50.57 1.13 -3.77
CA ALA A 81 50.27 1.10 -2.35
C ALA A 81 50.63 2.40 -1.63
N ARG A 82 51.56 3.19 -2.20
CA ARG A 82 52.08 4.43 -1.63
C ARG A 82 52.60 5.37 -2.71
N LEU A 83 52.46 6.66 -2.47
CA LEU A 83 53.08 7.78 -3.17
C LEU A 83 54.07 8.45 -2.23
N GLU A 84 55.25 8.78 -2.76
CA GLU A 84 56.25 9.51 -1.98
C GLU A 84 55.76 10.95 -1.70
N GLN A 85 56.15 11.50 -0.55
CA GLN A 85 55.63 12.80 -0.14
C GLN A 85 56.03 13.90 -1.14
N GLY A 86 55.03 14.52 -1.78
CA GLY A 86 55.26 15.58 -2.76
C GLY A 86 55.71 15.11 -4.14
N GLU A 87 55.66 13.80 -4.43
CA GLU A 87 55.99 13.21 -5.74
C GLU A 87 55.20 13.86 -6.89
N LEU A 88 53.92 14.19 -6.67
CA LEU A 88 53.06 14.88 -7.64
C LEU A 88 53.03 16.41 -7.47
N GLY A 89 53.78 16.97 -6.53
CA GLY A 89 53.69 18.39 -6.15
C GLY A 89 54.14 19.38 -7.22
N TYR A 90 54.87 18.91 -8.24
CA TYR A 90 55.30 19.73 -9.36
C TYR A 90 54.19 19.92 -10.43
N LEU A 91 53.15 19.08 -10.43
CA LEU A 91 52.02 19.15 -11.36
C LEU A 91 51.00 20.23 -10.93
N ARG A 92 51.40 21.50 -11.07
CA ARG A 92 50.63 22.65 -10.55
C ARG A 92 49.25 22.84 -11.18
N ASN A 93 49.02 22.27 -12.36
CA ASN A 93 47.77 22.40 -13.12
C ASN A 93 46.83 21.20 -12.95
N LEU A 94 47.20 20.22 -12.12
CA LEU A 94 46.42 19.01 -11.93
C LEU A 94 45.06 19.35 -11.31
N SER A 95 44.00 19.10 -12.06
CA SER A 95 42.60 19.35 -11.72
C SER A 95 41.88 18.07 -11.30
N GLU A 96 42.28 16.93 -11.83
CA GLU A 96 41.69 15.61 -11.51
C GLU A 96 42.80 14.57 -11.33
N LEU A 97 42.70 13.80 -10.26
CA LEU A 97 43.59 12.70 -9.95
C LEU A 97 42.76 11.45 -9.64
N ASP A 98 42.96 10.41 -10.45
CA ASP A 98 42.32 9.11 -10.26
C ASP A 98 43.32 8.07 -9.74
N LEU A 99 43.11 7.65 -8.49
CA LEU A 99 43.86 6.61 -7.78
C LEU A 99 42.94 5.44 -7.39
N SER A 100 41.80 5.30 -8.04
CA SER A 100 40.83 4.23 -7.76
C SER A 100 41.39 2.84 -8.08
N GLN A 101 40.83 1.80 -7.45
CA GLN A 101 41.22 0.40 -7.68
C GLN A 101 42.72 0.15 -7.54
N ASN A 102 43.31 0.61 -6.43
CA ASN A 102 44.71 0.43 -6.07
C ASN A 102 44.83 -0.26 -4.69
N SER A 103 46.00 -0.22 -4.07
CA SER A 103 46.28 -0.89 -2.79
C SER A 103 46.55 0.11 -1.64
N PHE A 104 45.97 1.32 -1.68
CA PHE A 104 46.14 2.30 -0.60
C PHE A 104 45.42 1.84 0.67
N SER A 105 46.17 1.76 1.78
CA SER A 105 45.67 1.25 3.07
C SER A 105 45.55 2.33 4.14
N ASP A 106 46.40 3.36 4.07
CA ASP A 106 46.40 4.51 4.95
C ASP A 106 46.21 5.81 4.15
N VAL A 107 45.55 6.79 4.77
CA VAL A 107 45.35 8.12 4.20
C VAL A 107 46.67 8.87 3.97
N TRP A 108 47.72 8.54 4.73
CA TRP A 108 49.03 9.16 4.54
C TRP A 108 49.80 8.55 3.36
N ASP A 109 49.33 7.42 2.82
CA ASP A 109 50.02 6.73 1.74
C ASP A 109 49.92 7.46 0.41
N PHE A 110 48.93 8.32 0.18
CA PHE A 110 48.84 9.09 -1.08
C PHE A 110 49.72 10.35 -1.11
N GLY A 111 50.38 10.74 -0.01
CA GLY A 111 51.43 11.78 -0.03
C GLY A 111 51.01 13.18 -0.52
N LEU A 112 49.72 13.42 -0.76
CA LEU A 112 49.19 14.66 -1.34
C LEU A 112 49.26 15.81 -0.32
N ARG A 113 50.01 16.84 -0.67
CA ARG A 113 50.04 18.12 0.04
C ARG A 113 50.09 19.27 -0.95
N ASN A 114 49.35 20.33 -0.65
CA ASN A 114 49.45 21.60 -1.37
C ASN A 114 49.18 21.46 -2.89
N MET A 115 48.01 20.92 -3.24
CA MET A 115 47.54 20.79 -4.63
C MET A 115 46.43 21.81 -4.89
N PRO A 116 46.77 23.09 -5.18
CA PRO A 116 45.80 24.18 -5.17
C PRO A 116 44.82 24.14 -6.36
N GLN A 117 45.13 23.42 -7.44
CA GLN A 117 44.24 23.30 -8.60
C GLN A 117 43.40 22.02 -8.58
N LEU A 118 43.62 21.11 -7.62
CA LEU A 118 42.93 19.82 -7.60
C LEU A 118 41.46 20.02 -7.21
N LEU A 119 40.57 19.55 -8.09
CA LEU A 119 39.12 19.68 -7.97
C LEU A 119 38.44 18.34 -7.73
N SER A 120 38.94 17.25 -8.32
CA SER A 120 38.42 15.90 -8.12
C SER A 120 39.52 14.93 -7.69
N LEU A 121 39.22 14.10 -6.69
CA LEU A 121 40.10 13.04 -6.20
C LEU A 121 39.31 11.73 -6.06
N HIS A 122 39.75 10.71 -6.79
CA HIS A 122 39.18 9.38 -6.79
C HIS A 122 40.06 8.41 -5.99
N LEU A 123 39.48 7.80 -4.96
CA LEU A 123 40.12 6.85 -4.04
C LEU A 123 39.22 5.62 -3.78
N GLU A 124 38.20 5.42 -4.60
CA GLU A 124 37.29 4.28 -4.51
C GLU A 124 37.99 2.95 -4.77
N GLU A 125 37.43 1.88 -4.21
CA GLU A 125 37.95 0.50 -4.36
C GLU A 125 39.42 0.35 -3.92
N ASN A 126 39.79 1.04 -2.82
CA ASN A 126 41.05 0.86 -2.11
C ASN A 126 40.83 0.11 -0.78
N GLN A 127 41.82 0.11 0.11
CA GLN A 127 41.82 -0.63 1.36
C GLN A 127 41.81 0.28 2.60
N LEU A 128 41.36 1.53 2.46
CA LEU A 128 41.35 2.51 3.54
C LEU A 128 40.45 2.06 4.69
N SER A 129 40.97 2.06 5.91
CA SER A 129 40.25 1.54 7.10
C SER A 129 39.76 2.63 8.08
N GLU A 130 40.41 3.79 8.08
CA GLU A 130 40.03 4.93 8.91
C GLU A 130 40.45 6.28 8.29
N LEU A 131 39.77 7.35 8.70
CA LEU A 131 40.13 8.73 8.36
C LEU A 131 40.45 9.52 9.63
N PRO A 132 41.74 9.73 9.98
CA PRO A 132 42.15 10.56 11.11
C PRO A 132 41.89 12.06 10.88
N ASP A 133 42.03 12.87 11.94
CA ASP A 133 41.90 14.33 11.82
C ASP A 133 42.89 14.90 10.78
N GLY A 134 42.40 15.73 9.87
CA GLY A 134 43.24 16.37 8.85
C GLY A 134 43.74 15.44 7.74
N SER A 135 43.00 14.39 7.42
CA SER A 135 43.28 13.42 6.34
C SER A 135 43.64 14.02 4.98
N PHE A 136 43.14 15.22 4.65
CA PHE A 136 43.28 15.83 3.32
C PHE A 136 43.99 17.20 3.38
N PRO A 137 45.27 17.25 3.79
CA PRO A 137 45.96 18.50 4.05
C PRO A 137 46.21 19.30 2.76
N GLY A 138 45.75 20.55 2.73
CA GLY A 138 46.05 21.48 1.64
C GLY A 138 45.25 21.25 0.35
N LEU A 139 44.14 20.52 0.40
CA LEU A 139 43.20 20.30 -0.72
C LEU A 139 41.99 21.26 -0.66
N GLY A 140 42.22 22.54 -0.40
CA GLY A 140 41.14 23.51 -0.10
C GLY A 140 40.17 23.83 -1.24
N ASN A 141 40.59 23.56 -2.48
CA ASN A 141 39.77 23.77 -3.69
C ASN A 141 39.08 22.50 -4.19
N LEU A 142 39.26 21.38 -3.48
CA LEU A 142 38.64 20.11 -3.84
C LEU A 142 37.11 20.25 -3.78
N GLN A 143 36.45 19.79 -4.84
CA GLN A 143 35.00 19.85 -5.04
C GLN A 143 34.37 18.45 -5.03
N GLU A 144 35.11 17.42 -5.44
CA GLU A 144 34.64 16.04 -5.44
C GLU A 144 35.65 15.12 -4.76
N LEU A 145 35.13 14.25 -3.90
CA LEU A 145 35.92 13.26 -3.19
C LEU A 145 35.18 11.92 -3.18
N TYR A 146 35.81 10.92 -3.79
CA TYR A 146 35.29 9.57 -3.88
C TYR A 146 36.07 8.62 -2.98
N LEU A 147 35.40 8.06 -1.97
CA LEU A 147 35.95 7.14 -0.97
C LEU A 147 35.08 5.86 -0.86
N ASN A 148 34.21 5.63 -1.84
CA ASN A 148 33.31 4.49 -1.83
C ASN A 148 34.05 3.15 -2.03
N HIS A 149 33.43 2.05 -1.62
CA HIS A 149 34.02 0.70 -1.71
C HIS A 149 35.41 0.58 -1.03
N ASN A 150 35.59 1.25 0.10
CA ASN A 150 36.75 1.08 0.99
C ASN A 150 36.34 0.25 2.22
N GLN A 151 37.20 0.21 3.24
CA GLN A 151 36.98 -0.53 4.48
C GLN A 151 36.79 0.40 5.68
N LEU A 152 36.31 1.64 5.47
CA LEU A 152 36.26 2.67 6.50
C LEU A 152 35.34 2.25 7.66
N ARG A 153 35.91 2.09 8.84
CA ARG A 153 35.17 1.80 10.09
C ARG A 153 34.98 3.04 10.95
N ARG A 154 35.88 4.01 10.82
CA ARG A 154 35.94 5.21 11.67
C ARG A 154 36.32 6.43 10.84
N ILE A 155 35.62 7.53 11.09
CA ILE A 155 35.96 8.86 10.58
C ILE A 155 36.10 9.78 11.79
N ALA A 156 37.24 10.44 11.93
CA ALA A 156 37.49 11.38 13.01
C ALA A 156 36.68 12.69 12.82
N PRO A 157 36.31 13.40 13.90
CA PRO A 157 35.49 14.60 13.81
C PRO A 157 36.01 15.68 12.85
N ARG A 158 37.34 15.82 12.69
CA ARG A 158 37.94 16.82 11.80
C ARG A 158 38.69 16.19 10.63
N ALA A 159 38.28 14.98 10.22
CA ALA A 159 38.90 14.29 9.08
C ALA A 159 38.87 15.12 7.79
N PHE A 160 37.75 15.79 7.52
CA PHE A 160 37.55 16.63 6.33
C PHE A 160 37.95 18.10 6.53
N SER A 161 38.78 18.39 7.54
CA SER A 161 39.23 19.77 7.81
C SER A 161 39.96 20.36 6.60
N GLY A 162 39.54 21.54 6.17
CA GLY A 162 40.11 22.25 5.02
C GLY A 162 39.36 22.05 3.71
N LEU A 163 38.43 21.08 3.62
CA LEU A 163 37.63 20.80 2.42
C LEU A 163 36.40 21.71 2.29
N GLY A 164 36.57 23.02 2.53
CA GLY A 164 35.46 23.98 2.57
C GLY A 164 34.73 24.17 1.23
N SER A 165 35.37 23.81 0.11
CA SER A 165 34.82 23.92 -1.25
C SER A 165 34.14 22.64 -1.74
N LEU A 166 34.09 21.59 -0.92
CA LEU A 166 33.60 20.27 -1.35
C LEU A 166 32.10 20.33 -1.65
N LEU A 167 31.72 19.84 -2.84
CA LEU A 167 30.35 19.79 -3.34
C LEU A 167 29.79 18.37 -3.30
N ARG A 168 30.63 17.35 -3.57
CA ARG A 168 30.23 15.94 -3.61
C ARG A 168 31.14 15.09 -2.74
N LEU A 169 30.53 14.27 -1.89
CA LEU A 169 31.23 13.32 -1.04
C LEU A 169 30.59 11.94 -1.16
N HIS A 170 31.38 10.96 -1.60
CA HIS A 170 30.97 9.58 -1.74
C HIS A 170 31.67 8.72 -0.68
N LEU A 171 30.89 8.20 0.26
CA LEU A 171 31.30 7.31 1.36
C LEU A 171 30.57 5.96 1.30
N ASN A 172 29.87 5.67 0.20
CA ASN A 172 29.03 4.49 0.10
C ASN A 172 29.85 3.18 0.10
N SER A 173 29.22 2.09 0.53
CA SER A 173 29.82 0.76 0.58
C SER A 173 31.11 0.72 1.44
N ASN A 174 31.02 1.23 2.67
CA ASN A 174 32.08 1.17 3.68
C ASN A 174 31.60 0.33 4.89
N LEU A 175 32.32 0.39 6.02
CA LEU A 175 32.03 -0.38 7.22
C LEU A 175 31.62 0.50 8.42
N LEU A 176 31.07 1.69 8.15
CA LEU A 176 30.61 2.61 9.19
C LEU A 176 29.39 2.03 9.91
N ARG A 177 29.33 2.26 11.23
CA ARG A 177 28.22 1.80 12.10
C ARG A 177 27.35 2.93 12.65
N THR A 178 27.84 4.16 12.54
CA THR A 178 27.17 5.37 13.03
C THR A 178 27.34 6.45 11.99
N VAL A 179 26.49 7.48 12.06
CA VAL A 179 26.74 8.78 11.42
C VAL A 179 27.00 9.77 12.54
N ASP A 180 28.04 10.61 12.41
CA ASP A 180 28.37 11.65 13.39
C ASP A 180 28.29 13.01 12.72
N SER A 181 27.52 13.94 13.29
CA SER A 181 27.33 15.28 12.72
C SER A 181 28.63 16.09 12.66
N ARG A 182 29.63 15.75 13.49
CA ARG A 182 30.90 16.47 13.53
C ARG A 182 31.71 16.35 12.25
N TRP A 183 31.59 15.22 11.53
CA TRP A 183 32.26 15.01 10.24
C TRP A 183 31.95 16.12 9.23
N PHE A 184 30.72 16.64 9.29
CA PHE A 184 30.16 17.57 8.31
C PHE A 184 30.36 19.04 8.70
N GLN A 185 30.92 19.34 9.88
CA GLN A 185 31.09 20.74 10.34
C GLN A 185 31.97 21.58 9.41
N MET A 186 32.94 20.94 8.75
CA MET A 186 33.89 21.59 7.85
C MET A 186 33.49 21.51 6.37
N LEU A 187 32.25 21.06 6.08
CA LEU A 187 31.73 20.85 4.72
C LEU A 187 30.48 21.72 4.43
N PRO A 188 30.54 23.06 4.58
CA PRO A 188 29.35 23.92 4.47
C PRO A 188 28.81 24.04 3.02
N SER A 189 29.62 23.74 2.01
CA SER A 189 29.26 23.83 0.59
C SER A 189 28.74 22.53 0.00
N LEU A 190 28.64 21.45 0.80
CA LEU A 190 28.29 20.13 0.29
C LEU A 190 26.86 20.12 -0.27
N GLU A 191 26.72 19.67 -1.52
CA GLU A 191 25.44 19.56 -2.23
C GLU A 191 24.96 18.10 -2.34
N ILE A 192 25.89 17.14 -2.45
CA ILE A 192 25.59 15.72 -2.63
C ILE A 192 26.37 14.89 -1.61
N LEU A 193 25.64 14.08 -0.85
CA LEU A 193 26.22 13.11 0.08
C LEU A 193 25.67 11.71 -0.22
N MET A 194 26.58 10.79 -0.57
CA MET A 194 26.27 9.38 -0.73
C MET A 194 26.96 8.59 0.38
N ILE A 195 26.18 8.03 1.32
CA ILE A 195 26.72 7.26 2.47
C ILE A 195 26.06 5.88 2.59
N GLY A 196 25.31 5.47 1.57
CA GLY A 196 24.66 4.17 1.52
C GLY A 196 25.60 2.96 1.66
N GLY A 197 25.08 1.75 1.89
CA GLY A 197 25.87 0.53 2.00
C GLY A 197 26.75 0.44 3.25
N ASN A 198 26.50 1.27 4.26
CA ASN A 198 27.12 1.22 5.59
C ASN A 198 26.15 0.58 6.59
N ARG A 199 26.61 -0.12 7.63
CA ARG A 199 25.72 -0.86 8.55
C ARG A 199 25.25 0.01 9.72
N VAL A 200 24.43 1.01 9.43
CA VAL A 200 23.90 1.98 10.40
C VAL A 200 22.45 1.65 10.73
N ASP A 201 22.18 1.30 11.99
CA ASP A 201 20.84 0.85 12.39
C ASP A 201 19.81 2.00 12.54
N ALA A 202 20.26 3.22 12.86
CA ALA A 202 19.40 4.38 13.03
C ALA A 202 20.13 5.70 12.72
N ILE A 203 19.37 6.71 12.29
CA ILE A 203 19.83 8.11 12.21
C ILE A 203 19.27 8.88 13.40
N LEU A 204 20.16 9.55 14.15
CA LEU A 204 19.83 10.31 15.35
C LEU A 204 19.52 11.77 15.01
N ASP A 205 18.99 12.50 15.99
CA ASP A 205 18.63 13.91 15.85
C ASP A 205 19.80 14.77 15.37
N MET A 206 19.49 15.68 14.44
CA MET A 206 20.42 16.70 13.92
C MET A 206 21.71 16.13 13.30
N ASN A 207 21.73 14.86 12.89
CA ASN A 207 22.91 14.20 12.34
C ASN A 207 23.50 14.94 11.13
N PHE A 208 22.66 15.61 10.35
CA PHE A 208 23.05 16.34 9.13
C PHE A 208 22.93 17.87 9.25
N ARG A 209 22.71 18.40 10.47
CA ARG A 209 22.45 19.82 10.71
C ARG A 209 23.46 20.80 10.08
N PRO A 210 24.78 20.52 10.01
CA PRO A 210 25.73 21.42 9.36
C PRO A 210 25.53 21.59 7.85
N LEU A 211 24.84 20.64 7.18
CA LEU A 211 24.76 20.53 5.73
C LEU A 211 23.60 21.34 5.14
N ALA A 212 23.57 22.65 5.39
CA ALA A 212 22.45 23.52 5.00
C ALA A 212 22.22 23.61 3.48
N ASN A 213 23.28 23.45 2.67
CA ASN A 213 23.24 23.51 1.21
C ASN A 213 23.03 22.14 0.53
N LEU A 214 22.86 21.08 1.31
CA LEU A 214 22.71 19.73 0.75
C LEU A 214 21.42 19.63 -0.05
N ARG A 215 21.54 19.16 -1.28
CA ARG A 215 20.44 18.97 -2.24
C ARG A 215 20.05 17.51 -2.39
N SER A 216 21.03 16.60 -2.30
CA SER A 216 20.80 15.17 -2.48
C SER A 216 21.46 14.36 -1.37
N LEU A 217 20.67 13.53 -0.70
CA LEU A 217 21.13 12.64 0.37
C LEU A 217 20.72 11.20 0.05
N VAL A 218 21.72 10.32 -0.09
CA VAL A 218 21.51 8.91 -0.41
C VAL A 218 21.92 8.02 0.77
N LEU A 219 20.91 7.45 1.44
CA LEU A 219 21.01 6.54 2.59
C LEU A 219 20.65 5.10 2.22
N ALA A 220 20.94 4.71 0.98
CA ALA A 220 20.53 3.43 0.42
C ALA A 220 21.27 2.25 1.07
N GLY A 221 20.61 1.14 1.40
CA GLY A 221 21.30 -0.07 1.86
C GLY A 221 21.98 0.05 3.22
N MET A 222 21.42 0.85 4.14
CA MET A 222 22.06 1.15 5.42
C MET A 222 21.66 0.25 6.59
N ASN A 223 20.63 -0.60 6.44
CA ASN A 223 19.94 -1.34 7.50
C ASN A 223 19.15 -0.47 8.49
N LEU A 224 18.75 0.73 8.09
CA LEU A 224 18.02 1.67 8.93
C LEU A 224 16.66 1.08 9.35
N ARG A 225 16.44 0.94 10.66
CA ARG A 225 15.16 0.52 11.24
C ARG A 225 14.32 1.70 11.72
N GLU A 226 15.00 2.75 12.15
CA GLU A 226 14.39 3.93 12.75
C GLU A 226 15.11 5.20 12.27
N ILE A 227 14.32 6.25 12.03
CA ILE A 227 14.79 7.60 11.75
C ILE A 227 14.17 8.50 12.82
N SER A 228 15.02 9.14 13.62
CA SER A 228 14.55 10.04 14.66
C SER A 228 13.79 11.25 14.10
N ASP A 229 12.85 11.80 14.88
CA ASP A 229 11.94 12.87 14.45
C ASP A 229 12.66 14.13 13.96
N TYR A 230 13.85 14.45 14.50
CA TYR A 230 14.66 15.60 14.12
C TYR A 230 15.94 15.21 13.37
N ALA A 231 16.01 13.97 12.85
CA ALA A 231 17.19 13.46 12.15
C ALA A 231 17.61 14.31 10.93
N LEU A 232 16.62 14.87 10.22
CA LEU A 232 16.81 15.67 9.00
C LEU A 232 16.79 17.18 9.26
N GLU A 233 16.79 17.60 10.52
CA GLU A 233 16.79 19.03 10.87
C GLU A 233 18.06 19.72 10.36
N GLY A 234 17.89 20.88 9.73
CA GLY A 234 18.97 21.70 9.17
C GLY A 234 19.19 21.54 7.67
N LEU A 235 18.61 20.50 7.04
CA LEU A 235 18.68 20.23 5.59
C LEU A 235 17.72 21.13 4.78
N ARG A 236 17.96 22.45 4.80
CA ARG A 236 17.04 23.47 4.26
C ARG A 236 16.90 23.46 2.74
N SER A 237 17.92 23.00 2.03
CA SER A 237 17.96 22.97 0.56
C SER A 237 17.77 21.57 -0.03
N LEU A 238 17.33 20.60 0.78
CA LEU A 238 17.24 19.21 0.35
C LEU A 238 16.10 19.04 -0.66
N GLU A 239 16.45 18.49 -1.82
CA GLU A 239 15.52 18.24 -2.93
C GLU A 239 15.31 16.75 -3.19
N SER A 240 16.32 15.91 -2.92
CA SER A 240 16.27 14.47 -3.16
C SER A 240 16.75 13.69 -1.94
N LEU A 241 15.97 12.68 -1.56
CA LEU A 241 16.24 11.80 -0.43
C LEU A 241 15.91 10.35 -0.79
N SER A 242 16.88 9.45 -0.63
CA SER A 242 16.68 8.02 -0.82
C SER A 242 16.97 7.23 0.44
N PHE A 243 15.99 6.43 0.84
CA PHE A 243 16.05 5.37 1.85
C PHE A 243 15.97 3.98 1.22
N TYR A 244 16.33 3.83 -0.06
CA TYR A 244 16.31 2.56 -0.78
C TYR A 244 16.93 1.42 0.03
N ASP A 245 16.29 0.24 0.05
CA ASP A 245 16.84 -0.98 0.66
C ASP A 245 17.23 -0.84 2.14
N ASN A 246 16.30 -0.39 2.97
CA ASN A 246 16.47 -0.32 4.41
C ASN A 246 15.52 -1.29 5.14
N LYS A 247 15.29 -1.06 6.43
CA LYS A 247 14.45 -1.88 7.32
C LYS A 247 13.37 -1.05 8.00
N LEU A 248 12.94 0.03 7.35
CA LEU A 248 11.89 0.91 7.85
C LEU A 248 10.55 0.19 7.81
N ALA A 249 9.93 0.00 8.98
CA ALA A 249 8.60 -0.60 9.10
C ALA A 249 7.47 0.42 8.92
N ASP A 250 7.78 1.70 9.09
CA ASP A 250 6.86 2.83 8.99
C ASP A 250 7.49 4.00 8.22
N VAL A 251 6.65 4.86 7.61
CA VAL A 251 7.10 6.10 6.99
C VAL A 251 7.56 7.08 8.08
N PRO A 252 8.78 7.64 8.02
CA PRO A 252 9.31 8.55 9.06
C PRO A 252 8.73 9.97 8.90
N LYS A 253 7.40 10.10 9.05
CA LYS A 253 6.65 11.32 8.71
C LYS A 253 7.13 12.58 9.41
N ARG A 254 7.53 12.51 10.68
CA ARG A 254 7.99 13.67 11.47
C ARG A 254 9.37 14.16 11.00
N ALA A 255 10.26 13.24 10.63
CA ALA A 255 11.54 13.57 10.03
C ALA A 255 11.36 14.19 8.64
N LEU A 256 10.45 13.64 7.82
CA LEU A 256 10.14 14.20 6.49
C LEU A 256 9.53 15.60 6.55
N GLN A 257 8.80 15.93 7.62
CA GLN A 257 8.29 17.29 7.86
C GLN A 257 9.41 18.32 8.09
N GLN A 258 10.62 17.91 8.47
CA GLN A 258 11.78 18.80 8.63
C GLN A 258 12.39 19.25 7.29
N VAL A 259 12.00 18.63 6.18
CA VAL A 259 12.52 18.89 4.83
C VAL A 259 11.40 19.28 3.86
N PRO A 260 10.73 20.44 4.06
CA PRO A 260 9.55 20.83 3.28
C PRO A 260 9.84 21.09 1.79
N GLY A 261 11.10 21.34 1.41
CA GLY A 261 11.53 21.56 0.02
C GLY A 261 11.77 20.28 -0.80
N LEU A 262 11.51 19.10 -0.23
CA LEU A 262 11.80 17.81 -0.85
C LEU A 262 10.96 17.61 -2.12
N LYS A 263 11.62 17.25 -3.22
CA LYS A 263 11.03 17.00 -4.55
C LYS A 263 10.99 15.53 -4.91
N PHE A 264 11.98 14.75 -4.48
CA PHE A 264 12.11 13.33 -4.80
C PHE A 264 12.29 12.52 -3.52
N LEU A 265 11.41 11.55 -3.30
CA LEU A 265 11.48 10.64 -2.17
C LEU A 265 11.44 9.18 -2.64
N ASP A 266 12.51 8.46 -2.33
CA ASP A 266 12.63 7.04 -2.64
C ASP A 266 12.62 6.22 -1.34
N LEU A 267 11.52 5.47 -1.13
CA LEU A 267 11.35 4.54 -0.01
C LEU A 267 11.39 3.08 -0.47
N ASN A 268 11.77 2.82 -1.72
CA ASN A 268 11.73 1.50 -2.34
C ASN A 268 12.47 0.45 -1.49
N LYS A 269 12.01 -0.80 -1.56
CA LYS A 269 12.65 -1.96 -0.89
C LYS A 269 12.75 -1.80 0.63
N ASN A 270 11.71 -1.24 1.26
CA ASN A 270 11.51 -1.24 2.71
C ASN A 270 10.35 -2.17 3.13
N PRO A 271 10.41 -2.77 4.32
CA PRO A 271 9.38 -3.68 4.83
C PRO A 271 8.14 -2.96 5.40
N LEU A 272 7.67 -1.90 4.73
CA LEU A 272 6.43 -1.22 5.11
C LEU A 272 5.28 -2.20 4.95
N GLN A 273 4.47 -2.41 5.99
CA GLN A 273 3.27 -3.23 5.86
C GLN A 273 2.10 -2.45 5.24
N ARG A 274 2.02 -1.16 5.54
CA ARG A 274 0.95 -0.26 5.08
C ARG A 274 1.47 1.15 4.93
N VAL A 275 0.89 1.90 4.00
CA VAL A 275 0.95 3.36 4.01
C VAL A 275 -0.28 3.88 4.75
N LYS A 276 -0.06 4.46 5.92
CA LYS A 276 -1.09 4.85 6.88
C LYS A 276 -1.64 6.23 6.53
N GLN A 277 -2.76 6.56 7.17
CA GLN A 277 -3.37 7.87 7.09
C GLN A 277 -2.36 8.97 7.45
N SER A 278 -2.27 9.96 6.57
CA SER A 278 -1.40 11.14 6.72
C SER A 278 0.11 10.86 6.77
N ASP A 279 0.58 9.69 6.32
CA ASP A 279 2.02 9.43 6.18
C ASP A 279 2.68 10.42 5.21
N PHE A 280 1.97 10.79 4.15
CA PHE A 280 2.38 11.83 3.20
C PHE A 280 1.35 12.95 3.20
N THR A 281 1.56 13.97 4.02
CA THR A 281 0.66 15.13 4.13
C THR A 281 1.41 16.43 3.99
N ASN A 282 0.89 17.35 3.18
CA ASN A 282 1.45 18.69 2.97
C ASN A 282 2.91 18.68 2.48
N MET A 283 3.29 17.67 1.69
CA MET A 283 4.59 17.65 1.02
C MET A 283 4.49 18.46 -0.28
N LEU A 284 4.43 19.79 -0.13
CA LEU A 284 3.96 20.72 -1.16
C LEU A 284 4.77 20.69 -2.46
N HIS A 285 6.06 20.39 -2.36
CA HIS A 285 7.01 20.39 -3.47
C HIS A 285 7.37 18.98 -3.96
N LEU A 286 6.78 17.93 -3.38
CA LEU A 286 7.10 16.55 -3.77
C LEU A 286 6.56 16.27 -5.16
N LYS A 287 7.45 15.84 -6.06
CA LYS A 287 7.17 15.56 -7.48
C LYS A 287 7.11 14.06 -7.78
N GLU A 288 8.00 13.30 -7.17
CA GLU A 288 8.08 11.85 -7.35
C GLU A 288 8.18 11.13 -6.00
N LEU A 289 7.36 10.08 -5.87
CA LEU A 289 7.34 9.20 -4.71
C LEU A 289 7.48 7.74 -5.17
N GLY A 290 8.52 7.06 -4.70
CA GLY A 290 8.77 5.64 -4.94
C GLY A 290 8.41 4.75 -3.75
N LEU A 291 7.52 3.78 -3.98
CA LEU A 291 7.07 2.74 -3.05
C LEU A 291 7.14 1.34 -3.71
N ASN A 292 8.24 1.06 -4.40
CA ASN A 292 8.46 -0.14 -5.21
C ASN A 292 9.17 -1.25 -4.42
N ASN A 293 8.97 -2.49 -4.87
CA ASN A 293 9.68 -3.67 -4.35
C ASN A 293 9.56 -3.85 -2.82
N MET A 294 8.42 -3.48 -2.24
CA MET A 294 8.07 -3.65 -0.83
C MET A 294 7.36 -4.99 -0.64
N ASP A 295 8.13 -6.02 -0.28
CA ASP A 295 7.64 -7.39 -0.11
C ASP A 295 6.53 -7.54 0.93
N GLU A 296 6.50 -6.66 1.93
CA GLU A 296 5.55 -6.67 3.03
C GLU A 296 4.37 -5.71 2.84
N LEU A 297 4.36 -4.86 1.81
CA LEU A 297 3.32 -3.85 1.64
C LEU A 297 2.01 -4.51 1.24
N VAL A 298 0.98 -4.35 2.07
CA VAL A 298 -0.33 -4.99 1.92
C VAL A 298 -1.40 -4.02 1.44
N SER A 299 -1.42 -2.80 1.98
CA SER A 299 -2.44 -1.80 1.66
C SER A 299 -1.97 -0.36 1.73
N ILE A 300 -2.66 0.50 0.96
CA ILE A 300 -2.61 1.96 1.09
C ILE A 300 -3.93 2.40 1.70
N ASP A 301 -3.87 2.96 2.90
CA ASP A 301 -5.05 3.30 3.71
C ASP A 301 -5.69 4.62 3.24
N GLN A 302 -6.87 4.92 3.79
CA GLN A 302 -7.61 6.15 3.48
C GLN A 302 -6.78 7.40 3.81
N PHE A 303 -6.80 8.38 2.91
CA PHE A 303 -6.07 9.64 3.06
C PHE A 303 -4.58 9.45 3.40
N ALA A 304 -3.95 8.45 2.79
CA ALA A 304 -2.52 8.22 2.93
C ALA A 304 -1.69 9.34 2.30
N LEU A 305 -2.12 9.83 1.13
CA LEU A 305 -1.51 10.94 0.39
C LEU A 305 -2.51 12.11 0.34
N ILE A 306 -2.20 13.21 1.04
CA ILE A 306 -3.07 14.37 1.17
C ILE A 306 -2.31 15.66 0.84
N ASN A 307 -2.83 16.45 -0.09
CA ASN A 307 -2.32 17.78 -0.43
C ASN A 307 -0.85 17.73 -0.90
N LEU A 308 -0.63 17.07 -2.05
CA LEU A 308 0.65 17.07 -2.76
C LEU A 308 0.41 17.70 -4.15
N PRO A 309 0.40 19.04 -4.24
CA PRO A 309 0.00 19.76 -5.44
C PRO A 309 1.00 19.63 -6.60
N GLU A 310 2.28 19.37 -6.33
CA GLU A 310 3.32 19.20 -7.36
C GLU A 310 3.62 17.74 -7.72
N LEU A 311 2.94 16.76 -7.11
CA LEU A 311 3.23 15.34 -7.33
C LEU A 311 2.80 14.94 -8.74
N THR A 312 3.76 14.59 -9.59
CA THR A 312 3.54 14.19 -10.98
C THR A 312 3.61 12.70 -11.20
N LYS A 313 4.41 11.99 -10.39
CA LYS A 313 4.62 10.54 -10.53
C LYS A 313 4.55 9.82 -9.20
N LEU A 314 3.72 8.78 -9.16
CA LEU A 314 3.62 7.84 -8.04
C LEU A 314 3.94 6.44 -8.55
N ASP A 315 5.03 5.88 -8.03
CA ASP A 315 5.49 4.55 -8.39
C ASP A 315 5.27 3.56 -7.23
N VAL A 316 4.42 2.57 -7.46
CA VAL A 316 4.07 1.53 -6.47
C VAL A 316 4.08 0.18 -7.18
N THR A 317 5.24 -0.20 -7.71
CA THR A 317 5.42 -1.39 -8.55
C THR A 317 6.10 -2.55 -7.83
N ASN A 318 5.82 -3.77 -8.28
CA ASN A 318 6.43 -5.00 -7.76
C ASN A 318 6.24 -5.20 -6.24
N ASN A 319 5.06 -4.93 -5.71
CA ASN A 319 4.71 -5.19 -4.31
C ASN A 319 3.79 -6.42 -4.23
N PRO A 320 4.33 -7.64 -4.04
CA PRO A 320 3.61 -8.89 -4.23
C PRO A 320 2.46 -9.14 -3.23
N LYS A 321 2.39 -8.38 -2.14
CA LYS A 321 1.30 -8.45 -1.15
C LYS A 321 0.30 -7.29 -1.27
N LEU A 322 0.61 -6.25 -2.08
CA LEU A 322 -0.22 -5.06 -2.17
C LEU A 322 -1.50 -5.41 -2.89
N SER A 323 -2.58 -5.45 -2.14
CA SER A 323 -3.84 -6.07 -2.58
C SER A 323 -5.06 -5.21 -2.30
N PHE A 324 -4.85 -4.02 -1.73
CA PHE A 324 -5.91 -3.07 -1.50
C PHE A 324 -5.38 -1.63 -1.51
N ILE A 325 -6.06 -0.77 -2.26
CA ILE A 325 -5.89 0.69 -2.19
C ILE A 325 -7.26 1.24 -1.84
N HIS A 326 -7.34 2.01 -0.77
CA HIS A 326 -8.60 2.60 -0.35
C HIS A 326 -9.13 3.58 -1.42
N PRO A 327 -10.45 3.63 -1.70
CA PRO A 327 -11.04 4.53 -2.71
C PRO A 327 -10.67 6.02 -2.53
N ASN A 328 -10.47 6.44 -1.29
CA ASN A 328 -10.06 7.79 -0.90
C ASN A 328 -8.59 7.86 -0.42
N ALA A 329 -7.72 6.94 -0.86
CA ALA A 329 -6.30 6.94 -0.48
C ALA A 329 -5.57 8.20 -0.98
N PHE A 330 -5.96 8.67 -2.16
CA PHE A 330 -5.38 9.82 -2.85
C PHE A 330 -6.33 11.00 -2.77
N HIS A 331 -5.90 12.08 -2.11
CA HIS A 331 -6.72 13.27 -1.94
C HIS A 331 -5.94 14.54 -2.28
N HIS A 332 -6.50 15.34 -3.19
CA HIS A 332 -5.93 16.60 -3.63
C HIS A 332 -4.53 16.44 -4.28
N LEU A 333 -4.47 15.64 -5.36
CA LEU A 333 -3.28 15.42 -6.20
C LEU A 333 -3.53 15.94 -7.63
N PRO A 334 -3.64 17.27 -7.84
CA PRO A 334 -4.10 17.86 -9.10
C PRO A 334 -3.15 17.66 -10.29
N GLN A 335 -1.85 17.48 -10.03
CA GLN A 335 -0.80 17.38 -11.06
C GLN A 335 -0.31 15.93 -11.28
N LEU A 336 -0.96 14.92 -10.70
CA LEU A 336 -0.50 13.53 -10.83
C LEU A 336 -0.77 13.03 -12.24
N GLU A 337 0.29 12.86 -13.03
CA GLU A 337 0.24 12.46 -14.45
C GLU A 337 0.44 10.95 -14.62
N THR A 338 1.33 10.35 -13.82
CA THR A 338 1.72 8.93 -13.96
C THR A 338 1.47 8.16 -12.67
N LEU A 339 0.67 7.10 -12.77
CA LEU A 339 0.40 6.16 -11.68
C LEU A 339 0.83 4.73 -12.06
N MET A 340 1.89 4.25 -11.43
CA MET A 340 2.42 2.90 -11.67
C MET A 340 1.98 1.95 -10.55
N LEU A 341 1.18 0.95 -10.90
CA LEU A 341 0.62 -0.07 -9.99
C LEU A 341 0.83 -1.50 -10.52
N ASN A 342 1.78 -1.71 -11.44
CA ASN A 342 2.00 -3.03 -12.02
C ASN A 342 2.71 -4.02 -11.08
N ASN A 343 2.48 -5.30 -11.35
CA ASN A 343 3.07 -6.44 -10.63
C ASN A 343 2.79 -6.39 -9.12
N ASN A 344 1.55 -6.09 -8.75
CA ASN A 344 1.05 -6.16 -7.38
C ASN A 344 0.04 -7.33 -7.25
N ALA A 345 -0.70 -7.36 -6.15
CA ALA A 345 -1.77 -8.33 -5.89
C ALA A 345 -3.17 -7.68 -5.88
N LEU A 346 -3.36 -6.58 -6.59
CA LEU A 346 -4.63 -5.85 -6.63
C LEU A 346 -5.69 -6.67 -7.38
N SER A 347 -6.86 -6.88 -6.75
CA SER A 347 -8.01 -7.47 -7.43
C SER A 347 -8.78 -6.44 -8.27
N ALA A 348 -8.75 -5.17 -7.90
CA ALA A 348 -9.33 -4.09 -8.68
C ALA A 348 -8.76 -2.75 -8.22
N LEU A 349 -8.92 -1.72 -9.06
CA LEU A 349 -8.74 -0.32 -8.68
C LEU A 349 -10.11 0.35 -8.73
N HIS A 350 -10.56 0.91 -7.60
CA HIS A 350 -11.91 1.46 -7.49
C HIS A 350 -12.07 2.76 -8.30
N LYS A 351 -13.24 2.98 -8.93
CA LYS A 351 -13.54 4.15 -9.77
C LYS A 351 -13.24 5.50 -9.09
N GLN A 352 -13.55 5.61 -7.80
CA GLN A 352 -13.31 6.82 -7.00
C GLN A 352 -11.82 7.17 -6.87
N THR A 353 -10.96 6.14 -6.84
CA THR A 353 -9.50 6.33 -6.75
C THR A 353 -9.00 7.10 -7.97
N VAL A 354 -9.48 6.71 -9.16
CA VAL A 354 -9.12 7.35 -10.43
C VAL A 354 -9.82 8.71 -10.58
N ALA A 355 -11.09 8.81 -10.20
CA ALA A 355 -11.84 10.07 -10.22
C ALA A 355 -11.22 11.16 -9.32
N SER A 356 -10.46 10.77 -8.30
CA SER A 356 -9.73 11.69 -7.42
C SER A 356 -8.43 12.25 -8.03
N LEU A 357 -8.06 11.80 -9.25
CA LEU A 357 -6.84 12.15 -9.96
C LEU A 357 -7.17 12.84 -11.29
N PRO A 358 -7.52 14.14 -11.28
CA PRO A 358 -8.01 14.83 -12.48
C PRO A 358 -6.93 15.03 -13.57
N GLY A 359 -5.65 15.02 -13.20
CA GLY A 359 -4.52 15.21 -14.12
C GLY A 359 -3.93 13.92 -14.68
N LEU A 360 -4.52 12.75 -14.39
CA LEU A 360 -3.93 11.46 -14.72
C LEU A 360 -3.87 11.21 -16.23
N GLN A 361 -2.67 10.97 -16.75
CA GLN A 361 -2.40 10.73 -18.17
C GLN A 361 -2.03 9.28 -18.44
N GLU A 362 -1.22 8.67 -17.57
CA GLU A 362 -0.70 7.32 -17.76
C GLU A 362 -0.93 6.44 -16.53
N ILE A 363 -1.41 5.22 -16.75
CA ILE A 363 -1.61 4.23 -15.70
C ILE A 363 -1.03 2.87 -16.09
N SER A 364 -0.36 2.22 -15.15
CA SER A 364 0.12 0.85 -15.28
C SER A 364 -0.54 -0.04 -14.25
N ILE A 365 -1.36 -1.03 -14.66
CA ILE A 365 -2.01 -1.99 -13.75
C ILE A 365 -1.78 -3.46 -14.17
N HIS A 366 -0.91 -3.70 -15.16
CA HIS A 366 -0.61 -5.07 -15.62
C HIS A 366 0.04 -5.92 -14.52
N GLY A 367 0.02 -7.24 -14.66
CA GLY A 367 0.61 -8.15 -13.66
C GLY A 367 -0.15 -8.19 -12.33
N ASN A 368 -1.40 -7.75 -12.29
CA ASN A 368 -2.31 -7.87 -11.14
C ASN A 368 -3.39 -8.94 -11.38
N PRO A 369 -3.86 -9.65 -10.34
CA PRO A 369 -4.95 -10.62 -10.43
C PRO A 369 -6.33 -9.94 -10.51
N LEU A 370 -6.58 -9.17 -11.58
CA LEU A 370 -7.75 -8.30 -11.70
C LEU A 370 -9.07 -9.11 -11.83
N ARG A 371 -10.06 -8.78 -11.01
CA ARG A 371 -11.45 -9.21 -11.11
C ARG A 371 -12.21 -8.23 -11.99
N CYS A 372 -12.61 -8.69 -13.17
CA CYS A 372 -13.30 -7.90 -14.18
C CYS A 372 -14.81 -7.86 -13.94
N ASP A 373 -15.21 -7.01 -13.00
CA ASP A 373 -16.57 -6.84 -12.52
C ASP A 373 -16.97 -5.36 -12.41
N CYS A 374 -17.94 -5.08 -11.55
CA CYS A 374 -18.45 -3.73 -11.31
C CYS A 374 -17.40 -2.71 -10.84
N VAL A 375 -16.36 -3.13 -10.11
CA VAL A 375 -15.40 -2.21 -9.49
C VAL A 375 -14.43 -1.61 -10.51
N ILE A 376 -13.97 -2.44 -11.45
CA ILE A 376 -13.02 -2.03 -12.50
C ILE A 376 -13.72 -1.57 -13.80
N ARG A 377 -15.05 -1.48 -13.78
CA ARG A 377 -15.87 -1.10 -14.95
C ARG A 377 -15.51 0.25 -15.57
N TRP A 378 -14.90 1.15 -14.80
CA TRP A 378 -14.41 2.45 -15.28
C TRP A 378 -13.35 2.34 -16.39
N VAL A 379 -12.63 1.22 -16.52
CA VAL A 379 -11.61 1.01 -17.56
C VAL A 379 -12.19 1.10 -18.97
N ASN A 380 -13.48 0.82 -19.11
CA ASN A 380 -14.24 0.93 -20.36
C ASN A 380 -15.04 2.23 -20.47
N SER A 381 -15.03 3.06 -19.43
CA SER A 381 -15.67 4.38 -19.48
C SER A 381 -14.91 5.29 -20.44
N SER A 382 -15.63 6.21 -21.06
CA SER A 382 -15.22 7.01 -22.22
C SER A 382 -14.07 7.99 -22.00
N ASP A 383 -13.32 7.89 -20.90
CA ASP A 383 -12.22 8.81 -20.60
C ASP A 383 -11.00 8.46 -21.46
N ARG A 384 -11.01 8.98 -22.70
CA ARG A 384 -10.00 8.72 -23.74
C ARG A 384 -8.62 9.28 -23.39
N HIS A 385 -8.48 9.99 -22.27
CA HIS A 385 -7.25 10.67 -21.87
C HIS A 385 -6.25 9.75 -21.17
N ILE A 386 -6.72 8.68 -20.51
CA ILE A 386 -5.82 7.79 -19.74
C ILE A 386 -5.22 6.71 -20.65
N ARG A 387 -3.91 6.80 -20.87
CA ARG A 387 -3.10 5.79 -21.56
C ARG A 387 -2.73 4.66 -20.60
N PHE A 388 -2.96 3.43 -21.03
CA PHE A 388 -2.52 2.24 -20.30
C PHE A 388 -1.12 1.86 -20.77
N ILE A 389 -0.22 1.70 -19.81
CA ILE A 389 1.11 1.14 -20.03
C ILE A 389 0.95 -0.39 -20.07
N GLU A 390 1.55 -1.05 -21.08
CA GLU A 390 1.45 -2.51 -21.25
C GLU A 390 -0.02 -3.03 -21.30
N PRO A 391 -0.90 -2.47 -22.16
CA PRO A 391 -2.33 -2.82 -22.18
C PRO A 391 -2.56 -4.28 -22.58
N GLN A 392 -1.69 -4.84 -23.42
CA GLN A 392 -1.75 -6.25 -23.83
C GLN A 392 -1.44 -7.22 -22.67
N SER A 393 -0.68 -6.76 -21.69
CA SER A 393 -0.32 -7.53 -20.50
C SER A 393 -1.33 -7.34 -19.36
N THR A 394 -2.36 -6.50 -19.56
CA THR A 394 -3.41 -6.21 -18.57
C THR A 394 -4.61 -7.15 -18.79
N LEU A 395 -4.65 -8.24 -18.01
CA LEU A 395 -5.59 -9.35 -18.18
C LEU A 395 -6.52 -9.54 -16.96
N CYS A 396 -7.73 -10.03 -17.21
CA CYS A 396 -8.65 -10.49 -16.18
C CYS A 396 -8.20 -11.83 -15.59
N ALA A 397 -8.19 -11.95 -14.27
CA ALA A 397 -8.01 -13.20 -13.54
C ALA A 397 -9.36 -13.85 -13.13
N GLU A 398 -10.36 -13.02 -12.84
CA GLU A 398 -11.73 -13.41 -12.49
C GLU A 398 -12.75 -12.53 -13.25
N PRO A 399 -14.02 -12.96 -13.40
CA PRO A 399 -14.54 -14.31 -13.15
C PRO A 399 -13.98 -15.36 -14.13
N PRO A 400 -14.18 -16.68 -13.90
CA PRO A 400 -13.65 -17.74 -14.74
C PRO A 400 -13.98 -17.59 -16.24
N ASP A 401 -15.17 -17.08 -16.56
CA ASP A 401 -15.62 -16.88 -17.95
C ASP A 401 -14.83 -15.79 -18.70
N LEU A 402 -14.20 -14.87 -17.96
CA LEU A 402 -13.40 -13.76 -18.50
C LEU A 402 -11.91 -13.96 -18.29
N GLN A 403 -11.48 -15.11 -17.76
CA GLN A 403 -10.08 -15.34 -17.43
C GLN A 403 -9.18 -15.22 -18.68
N ARG A 404 -8.05 -14.51 -18.53
CA ARG A 404 -7.08 -14.17 -19.59
C ARG A 404 -7.61 -13.29 -20.73
N ARG A 405 -8.80 -12.70 -20.60
CA ARG A 405 -9.25 -11.64 -21.52
C ARG A 405 -8.53 -10.34 -21.18
N HIS A 406 -8.25 -9.52 -22.19
CA HIS A 406 -7.74 -8.16 -21.97
C HIS A 406 -8.83 -7.31 -21.33
N VAL A 407 -8.50 -6.58 -20.27
CA VAL A 407 -9.49 -5.84 -19.47
C VAL A 407 -10.28 -4.83 -20.32
N ARG A 408 -9.62 -4.18 -21.29
CA ARG A 408 -10.25 -3.19 -22.19
C ARG A 408 -11.13 -3.79 -23.29
N ASP A 409 -10.98 -5.09 -23.56
CA ASP A 409 -11.74 -5.79 -24.60
C ASP A 409 -13.03 -6.41 -24.06
N VAL A 410 -13.15 -6.51 -22.73
CA VAL A 410 -14.36 -7.01 -22.07
C VAL A 410 -15.48 -5.97 -22.25
N PRO A 411 -16.62 -6.31 -22.87
CA PRO A 411 -17.73 -5.38 -23.04
C PRO A 411 -18.29 -4.85 -21.71
N PHE A 412 -18.67 -3.57 -21.68
CA PHE A 412 -19.26 -2.91 -20.51
C PHE A 412 -20.53 -3.61 -19.96
N ARG A 413 -21.25 -4.36 -20.80
CA ARG A 413 -22.43 -5.14 -20.39
C ARG A 413 -22.08 -6.46 -19.69
N GLU A 414 -20.89 -6.99 -19.93
CA GLU A 414 -20.41 -8.22 -19.28
C GLU A 414 -19.90 -7.94 -17.86
N MET A 415 -19.38 -6.73 -17.61
CA MET A 415 -19.09 -6.24 -16.27
C MET A 415 -20.40 -5.79 -15.61
N THR A 416 -20.84 -6.43 -14.53
CA THR A 416 -22.11 -6.08 -13.85
C THR A 416 -22.12 -4.65 -13.29
N GLU A 417 -23.30 -4.05 -13.06
CA GLU A 417 -23.37 -2.68 -12.50
C GLU A 417 -23.13 -2.68 -10.99
N GLN A 418 -23.61 -3.73 -10.34
CA GLN A 418 -23.47 -4.00 -8.92
C GLN A 418 -22.81 -5.37 -8.78
N CYS A 419 -22.02 -5.57 -7.74
CA CYS A 419 -21.35 -6.83 -7.50
C CYS A 419 -21.17 -7.15 -6.01
N LEU A 420 -20.97 -8.44 -5.75
CA LEU A 420 -20.76 -8.95 -4.40
C LEU A 420 -19.47 -8.39 -3.79
N PRO A 421 -19.46 -8.13 -2.48
CA PRO A 421 -18.26 -7.74 -1.77
C PRO A 421 -17.16 -8.78 -1.93
N LEU A 422 -15.92 -8.31 -1.99
CA LEU A 422 -14.73 -9.16 -1.98
C LEU A 422 -13.76 -8.65 -0.95
N ILE A 423 -13.51 -9.47 0.07
CA ILE A 423 -12.46 -9.21 1.04
C ILE A 423 -11.12 -9.61 0.43
N SER A 424 -10.18 -8.67 0.38
CA SER A 424 -8.84 -8.88 -0.15
C SER A 424 -8.10 -9.94 0.67
N ALA A 425 -7.87 -11.12 0.06
CA ALA A 425 -7.32 -12.27 0.77
C ALA A 425 -5.91 -12.04 1.32
N LYS A 426 -5.09 -11.24 0.63
CA LYS A 426 -3.71 -10.92 1.07
C LYS A 426 -3.69 -9.88 2.19
N SER A 427 -4.77 -9.12 2.37
CA SER A 427 -4.95 -8.23 3.52
C SER A 427 -5.24 -8.95 4.84
N PHE A 428 -5.52 -10.26 4.78
CA PHE A 428 -6.00 -11.04 5.90
C PHE A 428 -5.04 -12.20 6.24
N PRO A 429 -4.22 -12.09 7.31
CA PRO A 429 -3.34 -13.18 7.70
C PRO A 429 -4.15 -14.39 8.19
N ALA A 430 -3.72 -15.61 7.86
CA ALA A 430 -4.39 -16.83 8.33
C ALA A 430 -4.28 -17.02 9.85
N ARG A 431 -3.22 -16.46 10.45
CA ARG A 431 -2.88 -16.54 11.86
C ARG A 431 -2.19 -15.27 12.31
N LEU A 432 -2.55 -14.75 13.48
CA LEU A 432 -1.86 -13.68 14.19
C LEU A 432 -1.44 -14.20 15.57
N GLU A 433 -0.18 -13.98 15.94
CA GLU A 433 0.31 -14.22 17.29
C GLU A 433 0.47 -12.88 18.02
N ALA A 434 -0.05 -12.80 19.23
CA ALA A 434 0.07 -11.64 20.11
C ALA A 434 0.51 -12.07 21.52
N ALA A 435 1.22 -11.19 22.21
CA ALA A 435 1.51 -11.32 23.62
C ALA A 435 0.35 -10.75 24.47
N ASP A 436 0.26 -11.19 25.72
CA ASP A 436 -0.71 -10.64 26.67
C ASP A 436 -0.43 -9.14 26.90
N GLY A 437 -1.46 -8.32 26.79
CA GLY A 437 -1.37 -6.86 26.89
C GLY A 437 -1.15 -6.13 25.56
N ASP A 438 -0.88 -6.84 24.45
CA ASP A 438 -0.67 -6.20 23.15
C ASP A 438 -1.92 -5.47 22.64
N GLN A 439 -1.67 -4.41 21.86
CA GLN A 439 -2.70 -3.75 21.06
C GLN A 439 -2.71 -4.39 19.67
N VAL A 440 -3.77 -5.13 19.37
CA VAL A 440 -3.91 -5.88 18.12
C VAL A 440 -4.81 -5.12 17.15
N SER A 441 -4.39 -5.02 15.89
CA SER A 441 -5.22 -4.49 14.81
C SER A 441 -5.41 -5.54 13.71
N LEU A 442 -6.67 -5.82 13.38
CA LEU A 442 -7.06 -6.73 12.32
C LEU A 442 -7.71 -5.92 11.20
N HIS A 443 -7.12 -5.94 10.01
CA HIS A 443 -7.61 -5.13 8.89
C HIS A 443 -8.48 -5.98 7.97
N CYS A 444 -9.74 -5.57 7.81
CA CYS A 444 -10.61 -6.14 6.79
C CYS A 444 -10.81 -5.14 5.67
N ARG A 445 -10.28 -5.45 4.49
CA ARG A 445 -10.35 -4.57 3.32
C ARG A 445 -11.20 -5.22 2.25
N ALA A 446 -12.33 -4.59 1.90
CA ALA A 446 -13.25 -5.12 0.91
C ALA A 446 -13.64 -4.09 -0.14
N LEU A 447 -13.92 -4.56 -1.36
CA LEU A 447 -14.42 -3.75 -2.48
C LEU A 447 -15.73 -4.35 -3.01
N ALA A 448 -16.70 -3.51 -3.35
CA ALA A 448 -17.99 -3.89 -3.91
C ALA A 448 -18.67 -2.68 -4.58
N GLU A 449 -19.77 -2.91 -5.30
CA GLU A 449 -20.74 -1.85 -5.63
C GLU A 449 -22.17 -2.40 -5.39
N PRO A 450 -23.02 -1.73 -4.59
CA PRO A 450 -22.70 -0.60 -3.71
C PRO A 450 -21.64 -0.94 -2.66
N ASP A 451 -21.00 0.08 -2.09
CA ASP A 451 -19.96 -0.07 -1.07
C ASP A 451 -20.41 -1.00 0.07
N PRO A 452 -19.55 -1.92 0.54
CA PRO A 452 -19.93 -2.89 1.54
C PRO A 452 -19.89 -2.31 2.95
N GLU A 453 -20.89 -2.67 3.76
CA GLU A 453 -20.82 -2.49 5.21
C GLU A 453 -19.97 -3.60 5.82
N ILE A 454 -19.03 -3.22 6.68
CA ILE A 454 -18.10 -4.15 7.33
C ILE A 454 -18.40 -4.23 8.82
N TYR A 455 -18.51 -5.46 9.31
CA TYR A 455 -18.58 -5.75 10.74
C TYR A 455 -17.72 -6.96 11.10
N TRP A 456 -17.42 -7.08 12.38
CA TRP A 456 -16.61 -8.17 12.92
C TRP A 456 -17.42 -9.08 13.82
N VAL A 457 -17.04 -10.35 13.86
CA VAL A 457 -17.60 -11.34 14.76
C VAL A 457 -16.47 -11.85 15.63
N THR A 458 -16.63 -11.68 16.94
CA THR A 458 -15.67 -12.18 17.94
C THR A 458 -15.71 -13.71 18.04
N PRO A 459 -14.70 -14.34 18.66
CA PRO A 459 -14.71 -15.77 18.95
C PRO A 459 -15.97 -16.22 19.68
N ALA A 460 -16.51 -15.39 20.58
CA ALA A 460 -17.73 -15.66 21.35
C ALA A 460 -19.04 -15.45 20.55
N GLY A 461 -18.95 -15.07 19.27
CA GLY A 461 -20.09 -14.81 18.40
C GLY A 461 -20.67 -13.40 18.51
N ALA A 462 -20.14 -12.53 19.37
CA ALA A 462 -20.62 -11.14 19.44
C ALA A 462 -20.32 -10.38 18.15
N LYS A 463 -21.33 -9.71 17.59
CA LYS A 463 -21.23 -8.82 16.43
C LYS A 463 -20.72 -7.44 16.88
N LEU A 464 -19.63 -6.98 16.28
CA LEU A 464 -19.01 -5.68 16.51
C LEU A 464 -19.21 -4.81 15.26
N VAL A 465 -19.82 -3.64 15.44
CA VAL A 465 -20.12 -2.69 14.38
C VAL A 465 -19.28 -1.42 14.53
N PRO A 466 -19.02 -0.66 13.44
CA PRO A 466 -18.14 0.52 13.47
C PRO A 466 -18.52 1.62 14.46
N TYR A 467 -19.83 1.80 14.68
CA TYR A 467 -20.36 2.87 15.54
C TYR A 467 -20.62 2.41 16.99
N GLY A 468 -20.05 1.27 17.39
CA GLY A 468 -20.16 0.74 18.75
C GLY A 468 -19.33 1.52 19.77
N ASP A 469 -19.77 1.51 21.03
CA ASP A 469 -19.14 2.27 22.11
C ASP A 469 -17.71 1.79 22.40
N GLY A 470 -16.77 2.75 22.56
CA GLY A 470 -15.32 2.58 22.46
C GLY A 470 -14.61 1.88 23.63
N GLY A 471 -15.03 0.66 23.96
CA GLY A 471 -14.45 -0.17 25.02
C GLY A 471 -13.18 -0.93 24.62
N LYS A 472 -13.13 -2.23 24.94
CA LYS A 472 -12.00 -3.13 24.60
C LYS A 472 -11.83 -3.34 23.09
N TYR A 473 -12.94 -3.32 22.37
CA TYR A 473 -13.00 -3.46 20.92
C TYR A 473 -13.40 -2.14 20.30
N LYS A 474 -12.73 -1.76 19.22
CA LYS A 474 -13.12 -0.63 18.39
C LYS A 474 -13.07 -1.06 16.94
N VAL A 475 -14.22 -1.04 16.27
CA VAL A 475 -14.29 -1.26 14.82
C VAL A 475 -14.28 0.12 14.18
N HIS A 476 -13.40 0.32 13.22
CA HIS A 476 -13.36 1.56 12.46
C HIS A 476 -14.23 1.45 11.20
N PRO A 477 -14.76 2.57 10.67
CA PRO A 477 -15.59 2.57 9.46
C PRO A 477 -14.94 1.90 8.25
N GLU A 478 -13.60 1.97 8.13
CA GLU A 478 -12.85 1.33 7.05
C GLU A 478 -12.64 -0.19 7.24
N GLY A 479 -13.23 -0.80 8.27
CA GLY A 479 -13.20 -2.24 8.52
C GLY A 479 -12.08 -2.74 9.42
N THR A 480 -11.25 -1.86 10.00
CA THR A 480 -10.21 -2.27 10.98
C THR A 480 -10.83 -2.57 12.34
N LEU A 481 -10.55 -3.75 12.92
CA LEU A 481 -10.83 -4.05 14.32
C LEU A 481 -9.59 -3.84 15.18
N GLU A 482 -9.67 -2.89 16.11
CA GLU A 482 -8.68 -2.65 17.16
C GLU A 482 -9.11 -3.37 18.44
N ILE A 483 -8.20 -4.15 19.02
CA ILE A 483 -8.37 -4.86 20.29
C ILE A 483 -7.33 -4.33 21.26
N ARG A 484 -7.77 -3.70 22.35
CA ARG A 484 -6.90 -3.07 23.35
C ARG A 484 -6.61 -4.04 24.50
N GLY A 485 -5.33 -4.23 24.83
CA GLY A 485 -4.93 -5.10 25.94
C GLY A 485 -5.45 -6.52 25.76
N ILE A 486 -5.04 -7.16 24.68
CA ILE A 486 -5.51 -8.52 24.37
C ILE A 486 -5.05 -9.51 25.44
N SER A 487 -5.92 -10.43 25.84
CA SER A 487 -5.60 -11.47 26.82
C SER A 487 -6.01 -12.85 26.33
N ALA A 488 -5.66 -13.90 27.06
CA ALA A 488 -6.04 -15.28 26.72
C ALA A 488 -7.57 -15.48 26.53
N ARG A 489 -8.42 -14.61 27.09
CA ARG A 489 -9.88 -14.65 26.90
C ARG A 489 -10.34 -14.24 25.51
N GLU A 490 -9.54 -13.42 24.82
CA GLU A 490 -9.81 -12.92 23.47
C GLU A 490 -9.16 -13.78 22.39
N ALA A 491 -8.30 -14.73 22.74
CA ALA A 491 -7.78 -15.68 21.78
C ALA A 491 -8.92 -16.46 21.09
N GLY A 492 -8.81 -16.68 19.78
CA GLY A 492 -9.85 -17.38 19.03
C GLY A 492 -9.93 -17.00 17.55
N LEU A 493 -11.03 -17.39 16.92
CA LEU A 493 -11.33 -17.10 15.53
C LEU A 493 -12.15 -15.81 15.44
N TYR A 494 -11.57 -14.78 14.84
CA TYR A 494 -12.29 -13.57 14.47
C TYR A 494 -12.70 -13.66 13.01
N THR A 495 -13.95 -13.32 12.71
CA THR A 495 -14.47 -13.31 11.34
C THR A 495 -14.87 -11.91 10.94
N CYS A 496 -14.29 -11.40 9.86
CA CYS A 496 -14.80 -10.22 9.17
C CYS A 496 -15.91 -10.63 8.22
N VAL A 497 -16.99 -9.84 8.19
CA VAL A 497 -18.07 -9.95 7.23
C VAL A 497 -18.20 -8.61 6.50
N ALA A 498 -18.11 -8.64 5.19
CA ALA A 498 -18.39 -7.50 4.31
C ALA A 498 -19.67 -7.81 3.52
N HIS A 499 -20.72 -7.00 3.67
CA HIS A 499 -22.00 -7.24 3.02
C HIS A 499 -22.56 -6.00 2.32
N ASN A 500 -23.31 -6.22 1.26
CA ASN A 500 -24.13 -5.21 0.60
C ASN A 500 -25.50 -5.81 0.23
N LEU A 501 -26.30 -5.08 -0.55
CA LEU A 501 -27.66 -5.51 -0.95
C LEU A 501 -27.69 -6.80 -1.77
N LEU A 502 -26.57 -7.21 -2.39
CA LEU A 502 -26.49 -8.42 -3.21
C LEU A 502 -26.07 -9.67 -2.42
N GLY A 503 -25.35 -9.50 -1.32
CA GLY A 503 -24.84 -10.60 -0.51
C GLY A 503 -23.65 -10.21 0.35
N ALA A 504 -22.88 -11.20 0.79
CA ALA A 504 -21.77 -11.01 1.72
C ALA A 504 -20.58 -11.91 1.39
N ASP A 505 -19.38 -11.42 1.68
CA ASP A 505 -18.15 -12.20 1.75
C ASP A 505 -17.63 -12.23 3.19
N THR A 506 -16.95 -13.31 3.56
CA THR A 506 -16.47 -13.54 4.93
C THR A 506 -15.06 -14.09 4.95
N ARG A 507 -14.23 -13.57 5.85
CA ARG A 507 -12.85 -14.05 6.07
C ARG A 507 -12.54 -14.13 7.54
N SER A 508 -11.80 -15.17 7.95
CA SER A 508 -11.51 -15.44 9.36
C SER A 508 -10.02 -15.56 9.66
N VAL A 509 -9.61 -15.04 10.82
CA VAL A 509 -8.22 -14.97 11.28
C VAL A 509 -8.14 -15.63 12.64
N ARG A 510 -7.16 -16.51 12.80
CA ARG A 510 -6.88 -17.17 14.08
C ARG A 510 -5.94 -16.29 14.89
N VAL A 511 -6.44 -15.72 15.98
CA VAL A 511 -5.65 -14.94 16.93
C VAL A 511 -5.25 -15.84 18.09
N LEU A 512 -3.95 -15.97 18.33
CA LEU A 512 -3.42 -16.70 19.48
C LEU A 512 -2.75 -15.72 20.43
N VAL A 513 -3.02 -15.87 21.71
CA VAL A 513 -2.41 -15.05 22.77
C VAL A 513 -1.52 -15.94 23.61
N ASN A 514 -0.23 -15.63 23.70
CA ASN A 514 0.77 -16.48 24.37
C ASN A 514 0.72 -17.95 23.90
N ARG A 515 0.50 -18.18 22.60
CA ARG A 515 0.32 -19.50 21.97
C ARG A 515 -0.86 -20.33 22.49
N SER A 516 -1.75 -19.72 23.28
CA SER A 516 -2.99 -20.34 23.73
C SER A 516 -4.13 -20.07 22.73
N PHE A 517 -5.02 -21.05 22.58
CA PHE A 517 -6.24 -20.97 21.77
C PHE A 517 -7.36 -21.72 22.51
N PRO A 518 -8.45 -21.04 22.93
CA PRO A 518 -9.50 -21.70 23.70
C PRO A 518 -10.30 -22.67 22.83
N LEU A 519 -10.55 -23.88 23.33
CA LEU A 519 -11.49 -24.82 22.70
C LEU A 519 -12.87 -24.64 23.35
N GLY A 520 -13.92 -24.47 22.55
CA GLY A 520 -15.26 -24.13 23.03
C GLY A 520 -15.93 -25.24 23.86
N GLN A 521 -16.70 -24.83 24.88
CA GLN A 521 -17.51 -25.67 25.79
C GLN A 521 -18.56 -26.53 25.06
N ASP A 522 -18.98 -27.68 25.62
CA ASP A 522 -19.49 -28.88 24.92
C ASP A 522 -20.98 -28.95 24.44
N SER A 523 -21.93 -28.10 24.83
CA SER A 523 -23.37 -28.25 24.43
C SER A 523 -23.87 -27.26 23.35
N LEU A 524 -24.47 -27.77 22.26
CA LEU A 524 -25.00 -26.97 21.13
C LEU A 524 -26.51 -27.02 21.27
N GLU A 525 -27.11 -25.90 21.65
CA GLU A 525 -28.54 -25.79 21.89
C GLU A 525 -29.19 -24.93 20.81
N LEU A 526 -30.08 -25.55 20.04
CA LEU A 526 -30.97 -24.90 19.09
C LEU A 526 -32.36 -24.83 19.71
N LEU A 527 -33.02 -23.67 19.61
CA LEU A 527 -34.31 -23.37 20.22
C LEU A 527 -35.26 -22.80 19.17
N VAL A 528 -36.55 -23.05 19.36
CA VAL A 528 -37.62 -22.41 18.57
C VAL A 528 -38.05 -21.15 19.31
N ALA A 529 -37.83 -19.98 18.72
CA ALA A 529 -38.11 -18.69 19.32
C ALA A 529 -39.52 -18.18 19.02
N ASP A 530 -40.02 -18.38 17.79
CA ASP A 530 -41.39 -18.06 17.40
C ASP A 530 -41.90 -18.99 16.30
N VAL A 531 -43.22 -19.18 16.24
CA VAL A 531 -43.91 -20.01 15.25
C VAL A 531 -45.15 -19.30 14.73
N GLN A 532 -45.22 -19.10 13.42
CA GLN A 532 -46.32 -18.47 12.71
C GLN A 532 -46.85 -19.38 11.58
N PRO A 533 -47.95 -19.04 10.89
CA PRO A 533 -48.51 -19.89 9.84
C PRO A 533 -47.56 -20.13 8.66
N TYR A 534 -46.68 -19.17 8.36
CA TYR A 534 -45.80 -19.21 7.17
C TYR A 534 -44.31 -19.09 7.50
N HIS A 535 -43.94 -19.00 8.78
CA HIS A 535 -42.55 -18.92 9.17
C HIS A 535 -42.28 -19.48 10.57
N ILE A 536 -41.05 -19.94 10.80
CA ILE A 536 -40.55 -20.41 12.10
C ILE A 536 -39.23 -19.68 12.37
N LEU A 537 -39.16 -18.99 13.50
CA LEU A 537 -37.94 -18.35 13.98
C LEU A 537 -37.19 -19.32 14.89
N VAL A 538 -35.96 -19.68 14.51
CA VAL A 538 -35.06 -20.48 15.35
C VAL A 538 -33.92 -19.62 15.88
N ALA A 539 -33.45 -19.92 17.09
CA ALA A 539 -32.33 -19.23 17.74
C ALA A 539 -31.38 -20.21 18.44
N TRP A 540 -30.11 -19.86 18.54
CA TRP A 540 -29.10 -20.69 19.19
C TRP A 540 -28.06 -19.84 19.92
N LYS A 541 -27.37 -20.45 20.88
CA LYS A 541 -26.20 -19.82 21.51
C LYS A 541 -24.96 -20.05 20.64
N PRO A 542 -24.20 -18.99 20.30
CA PRO A 542 -22.98 -19.14 19.53
C PRO A 542 -21.93 -19.97 20.27
N ARG A 543 -21.28 -20.88 19.54
CA ARG A 543 -20.12 -21.62 20.03
C ARG A 543 -18.84 -20.84 19.74
N LEU A 544 -17.90 -20.93 20.68
CA LEU A 544 -16.55 -20.37 20.51
C LEU A 544 -15.88 -20.97 19.27
N ASN A 545 -15.31 -20.10 18.43
CA ASN A 545 -14.52 -20.48 17.25
C ASN A 545 -15.30 -21.24 16.16
N THR A 546 -16.54 -20.83 15.91
CA THR A 546 -17.37 -21.34 14.81
C THR A 546 -16.86 -20.86 13.45
N VAL A 547 -16.61 -21.78 12.51
CA VAL A 547 -16.11 -21.49 11.16
C VAL A 547 -17.26 -21.26 10.18
N SER A 548 -18.28 -22.09 10.24
CA SER A 548 -19.47 -21.98 9.40
C SER A 548 -20.66 -22.67 10.06
N SER A 549 -21.85 -22.17 9.75
CA SER A 549 -23.12 -22.72 10.23
C SER A 549 -24.05 -22.92 9.05
N ASN A 550 -24.64 -24.10 8.92
CA ASN A 550 -25.66 -24.39 7.92
C ASN A 550 -26.95 -24.80 8.63
N LEU A 551 -28.07 -24.20 8.26
CA LEU A 551 -29.39 -24.59 8.74
C LEU A 551 -30.11 -25.36 7.65
N THR A 552 -30.57 -26.56 7.97
CA THR A 552 -31.35 -27.41 7.07
C THR A 552 -32.72 -27.65 7.67
N TRP A 553 -33.79 -27.56 6.88
CA TRP A 553 -35.13 -27.90 7.36
C TRP A 553 -35.89 -28.78 6.36
N SER A 554 -36.66 -29.74 6.87
CA SER A 554 -37.45 -30.65 6.05
C SER A 554 -38.77 -30.99 6.73
N SER A 555 -39.77 -31.40 5.94
CA SER A 555 -41.04 -31.89 6.47
C SER A 555 -41.30 -33.32 5.98
N PRO A 556 -41.59 -34.27 6.87
CA PRO A 556 -41.98 -35.63 6.48
C PRO A 556 -43.23 -35.66 5.59
N ALA A 557 -44.13 -34.68 5.75
CA ALA A 557 -45.40 -34.60 5.03
C ALA A 557 -45.26 -34.20 3.55
N LEU A 558 -44.09 -33.73 3.11
CA LEU A 558 -43.88 -33.25 1.73
C LEU A 558 -43.35 -34.31 0.74
N GLY A 559 -43.02 -35.52 1.18
CA GLY A 559 -42.61 -36.63 0.31
C GLY A 559 -41.26 -36.49 -0.40
N SER A 560 -40.67 -37.62 -0.80
CA SER A 560 -39.29 -37.82 -1.27
C SER A 560 -38.96 -37.31 -2.68
N ARG A 561 -39.36 -36.08 -3.06
CA ARG A 561 -38.72 -35.39 -4.19
C ARG A 561 -37.54 -34.59 -3.66
N LEU A 562 -36.42 -34.61 -4.38
CA LEU A 562 -35.10 -34.03 -4.02
C LEU A 562 -35.09 -32.51 -3.71
N ASP A 563 -36.25 -31.85 -3.66
CA ASP A 563 -36.45 -30.42 -3.44
C ASP A 563 -37.19 -30.06 -2.12
N ALA A 564 -37.48 -31.03 -1.24
CA ALA A 564 -38.27 -30.79 0.00
C ALA A 564 -37.44 -30.41 1.25
N ALA A 565 -36.11 -30.34 1.15
CA ALA A 565 -35.23 -29.93 2.24
C ALA A 565 -34.61 -28.56 1.91
N GLY A 566 -35.05 -27.51 2.61
CA GLY A 566 -34.45 -26.19 2.49
C GLY A 566 -33.10 -26.15 3.20
N VAL A 567 -32.13 -25.46 2.61
CA VAL A 567 -30.79 -25.26 3.18
C VAL A 567 -30.46 -23.78 3.14
N ALA A 568 -29.97 -23.23 4.26
CA ALA A 568 -29.42 -21.89 4.35
C ALA A 568 -28.01 -21.95 4.92
N ARG A 569 -27.05 -21.34 4.22
CA ARG A 569 -25.76 -21.00 4.83
C ARG A 569 -25.97 -19.78 5.72
N ILE A 570 -25.56 -19.90 6.96
CA ILE A 570 -25.75 -18.86 7.97
C ILE A 570 -24.47 -18.02 8.06
N PRO A 571 -24.53 -16.70 7.79
CA PRO A 571 -23.39 -15.81 7.98
C PRO A 571 -22.87 -15.86 9.42
N SER A 572 -21.55 -15.76 9.59
CA SER A 572 -20.92 -15.70 10.91
C SER A 572 -21.52 -14.56 11.74
N GLY A 573 -21.76 -14.80 13.03
CA GLY A 573 -22.35 -13.83 13.96
C GLY A 573 -23.88 -13.77 13.97
N THR A 574 -24.56 -14.53 13.10
CA THR A 574 -26.01 -14.74 13.17
C THR A 574 -26.32 -15.73 14.30
N HIS A 575 -27.28 -15.39 15.18
CA HIS A 575 -27.73 -16.25 16.30
C HIS A 575 -29.20 -16.66 16.22
N SER A 576 -29.90 -16.14 15.21
CA SER A 576 -31.29 -16.47 14.94
C SER A 576 -31.55 -16.42 13.45
N TYR A 577 -32.40 -17.32 12.96
CA TYR A 577 -32.76 -17.39 11.54
C TYR A 577 -34.26 -17.58 11.39
N ASN A 578 -34.88 -16.76 10.54
CA ASN A 578 -36.29 -16.86 10.22
C ASN A 578 -36.49 -17.75 8.99
N ILE A 579 -37.01 -18.96 9.20
CA ILE A 579 -37.35 -19.87 8.11
C ILE A 579 -38.69 -19.44 7.53
N THR A 580 -38.68 -18.82 6.36
CA THR A 580 -39.88 -18.30 5.69
C THR A 580 -40.41 -19.23 4.59
N ARG A 581 -41.60 -18.91 4.04
CA ARG A 581 -42.27 -19.67 2.96
C ARG A 581 -42.65 -21.12 3.36
N LEU A 582 -42.99 -21.32 4.63
CA LEU A 582 -43.46 -22.61 5.14
C LEU A 582 -44.96 -22.79 4.87
N ARG A 583 -45.42 -24.04 4.81
CA ARG A 583 -46.86 -24.34 4.70
C ARG A 583 -47.52 -24.25 6.09
N PRO A 584 -48.75 -23.72 6.20
CA PRO A 584 -49.53 -23.76 7.44
C PRO A 584 -49.80 -25.19 7.90
N ASP A 585 -50.02 -25.34 9.21
CA ASP A 585 -50.32 -26.62 9.87
C ASP A 585 -49.39 -27.80 9.50
N THR A 586 -48.12 -27.51 9.23
CA THR A 586 -47.14 -28.49 8.75
C THR A 586 -45.99 -28.63 9.74
N GLN A 587 -45.64 -29.87 10.07
CA GLN A 587 -44.51 -30.17 10.97
C GLN A 587 -43.18 -30.12 10.20
N TYR A 588 -42.24 -29.34 10.72
CA TYR A 588 -40.89 -29.19 10.19
C TYR A 588 -39.84 -29.63 11.22
N TRP A 589 -38.78 -30.26 10.73
CA TRP A 589 -37.55 -30.55 11.46
C TRP A 589 -36.47 -29.59 10.97
N ALA A 590 -35.92 -28.77 11.87
CA ALA A 590 -34.84 -27.84 11.57
C ALA A 590 -33.56 -28.29 12.29
N CYS A 591 -32.47 -28.50 11.56
CA CYS A 591 -31.18 -28.93 12.06
C CYS A 591 -30.10 -27.89 11.74
N LEU A 592 -29.41 -27.42 12.77
CA LEU A 592 -28.26 -26.54 12.68
C LEU A 592 -26.97 -27.37 12.71
N HIS A 593 -26.18 -27.27 11.64
CA HIS A 593 -24.87 -27.90 11.49
C HIS A 593 -23.80 -26.83 11.72
N VAL A 594 -22.94 -27.03 12.71
CA VAL A 594 -21.89 -26.08 13.10
C VAL A 594 -20.53 -26.72 12.92
N ALA A 595 -19.69 -26.10 12.08
CA ALA A 595 -18.29 -26.46 11.91
C ALA A 595 -17.41 -25.64 12.85
N LEU A 596 -16.51 -26.30 13.59
CA LEU A 596 -15.63 -25.70 14.59
C LEU A 596 -14.17 -25.78 14.16
N VAL A 597 -13.33 -24.83 14.62
CA VAL A 597 -11.88 -24.90 14.40
C VAL A 597 -11.30 -26.13 15.11
N ALA A 598 -10.67 -27.02 14.34
CA ALA A 598 -9.95 -28.21 14.84
C ALA A 598 -10.79 -29.18 15.70
N ALA A 599 -12.11 -29.21 15.51
CA ALA A 599 -13.04 -30.13 16.20
C ALA A 599 -14.09 -30.69 15.22
N PRO A 600 -14.70 -31.86 15.51
CA PRO A 600 -15.72 -32.44 14.64
C PRO A 600 -16.97 -31.55 14.57
N ALA A 601 -17.59 -31.50 13.39
CA ALA A 601 -18.84 -30.78 13.17
C ALA A 601 -19.94 -31.31 14.11
N ARG A 602 -20.74 -30.39 14.68
CA ARG A 602 -21.83 -30.71 15.61
C ARG A 602 -23.16 -30.37 14.96
N VAL A 603 -24.20 -31.13 15.32
CA VAL A 603 -25.56 -30.93 14.81
C VAL A 603 -26.52 -30.85 15.98
N ALA A 604 -27.42 -29.86 15.95
CA ALA A 604 -28.54 -29.75 16.87
C ALA A 604 -29.83 -29.59 16.09
N CYS A 605 -30.88 -30.33 16.43
CA CYS A 605 -32.15 -30.32 15.72
C CYS A 605 -33.31 -29.97 16.65
N VAL A 606 -34.29 -29.25 16.12
CA VAL A 606 -35.57 -28.94 16.76
C VAL A 606 -36.71 -29.29 15.83
N ASN A 607 -37.87 -29.60 16.41
CA ASN A 607 -39.11 -29.78 15.65
C ASN A 607 -40.11 -28.67 16.01
N ALA A 608 -40.88 -28.22 15.02
CA ALA A 608 -41.94 -27.23 15.22
C ALA A 608 -43.04 -27.42 14.17
N ARG A 609 -44.30 -27.19 14.55
CA ARG A 609 -45.46 -27.24 13.65
C ARG A 609 -45.98 -25.82 13.44
N THR A 610 -46.05 -25.37 12.19
CA THR A 610 -46.60 -24.05 11.85
C THR A 610 -48.06 -23.94 12.27
N LYS A 611 -48.51 -22.73 12.61
CA LYS A 611 -49.91 -22.47 13.00
C LYS A 611 -50.86 -22.66 11.80
N GLU A 612 -52.13 -22.89 12.07
CA GLU A 612 -53.16 -22.86 11.02
C GLU A 612 -53.26 -21.45 10.41
N ALA A 613 -53.45 -21.38 9.09
CA ALA A 613 -53.75 -20.11 8.43
C ALA A 613 -55.17 -19.70 8.83
N ALA A 614 -55.30 -18.52 9.42
CA ALA A 614 -56.60 -17.99 9.84
C ALA A 614 -57.57 -18.00 8.66
N HIS A 615 -58.58 -18.86 8.72
CA HIS A 615 -59.72 -18.81 7.82
C HIS A 615 -60.60 -17.63 8.25
N GLY A 616 -60.66 -16.60 7.40
CA GLY A 616 -61.61 -15.52 7.56
C GLY A 616 -63.03 -16.03 7.30
N SER A 617 -63.70 -16.57 8.32
CA SER A 617 -65.17 -16.70 8.31
C SER A 617 -65.76 -16.94 9.70
N GLY A 618 -66.35 -15.87 10.24
CA GLY A 618 -67.65 -15.92 10.91
C GLY A 618 -67.71 -15.64 12.40
N LEU A 619 -68.30 -14.48 12.76
CA LEU A 619 -69.45 -14.45 13.67
C LEU A 619 -70.20 -13.10 13.59
N LEU A 620 -71.36 -13.14 12.93
CA LEU A 620 -72.49 -12.27 13.23
C LEU A 620 -72.87 -12.47 14.70
N GLY A 621 -72.91 -11.40 15.49
CA GLY A 621 -73.44 -11.43 16.84
C GLY A 621 -73.05 -10.20 17.65
N GLY A 622 -73.81 -9.11 17.52
CA GLY A 622 -73.59 -7.91 18.35
C GLY A 622 -74.17 -6.62 17.79
N ARG A 623 -75.47 -6.62 17.43
CA ARG A 623 -76.22 -5.36 17.34
C ARG A 623 -76.38 -4.81 18.76
N GLY A 624 -75.71 -3.70 19.06
CA GLY A 624 -76.08 -2.88 20.22
C GLY A 624 -74.93 -2.19 20.93
N THR A 625 -74.25 -1.24 20.29
CA THR A 625 -73.60 -0.06 20.94
C THR A 625 -73.09 0.88 19.85
N LEU A 626 -73.99 1.54 19.12
CA LEU A 626 -73.64 2.63 18.18
C LEU A 626 -74.47 3.91 18.42
N VAL A 627 -75.16 4.02 19.56
CA VAL A 627 -76.06 5.16 19.83
C VAL A 627 -75.53 6.12 20.90
N THR A 628 -74.41 5.85 21.58
CA THR A 628 -73.93 6.71 22.68
C THR A 628 -72.73 7.61 22.36
N ALA A 629 -72.10 7.48 21.19
CA ALA A 629 -70.89 8.27 20.84
C ALA A 629 -71.18 9.53 20.00
N LEU A 630 -72.37 9.66 19.40
CA LEU A 630 -72.72 10.80 18.54
C LEU A 630 -73.40 11.98 19.26
N LEU A 631 -73.66 11.86 20.57
CA LEU A 631 -74.30 12.92 21.38
C LEU A 631 -73.32 13.74 22.23
N LEU A 632 -72.04 13.36 22.32
CA LEU A 632 -71.03 14.12 23.09
C LEU A 632 -70.20 15.10 22.25
N PHE A 633 -70.24 14.99 20.92
CA PHE A 633 -69.41 15.81 20.02
C PHE A 633 -70.08 17.12 19.57
N LEU A 634 -71.36 17.32 19.92
CA LEU A 634 -72.18 18.48 19.53
C LEU A 634 -72.40 19.51 20.67
N LEU A 635 -71.80 19.32 21.85
CA LEU A 635 -71.98 20.21 23.01
C LEU A 635 -70.72 20.99 23.46
N LEU A 636 -69.60 20.89 22.73
CA LEU A 636 -68.37 21.64 23.05
C LEU A 636 -67.91 22.59 21.93
N LEU A 637 -68.87 23.08 21.13
CA LEU A 637 -68.66 24.07 20.07
C LEU A 637 -69.17 25.49 20.43
N ALA A 638 -69.35 25.82 21.71
CA ALA A 638 -69.81 27.16 22.11
C ALA A 638 -69.20 27.64 23.45
N ALA A 639 -67.98 28.20 23.38
CA ALA A 639 -67.47 29.35 24.16
C ALA A 639 -65.94 29.42 23.99
N GLY A 640 -65.41 30.41 23.28
CA GLY A 640 -64.84 31.60 23.95
C GLY A 640 -63.30 31.55 24.01
N ILE A 641 -62.57 31.69 22.89
CA ILE A 641 -61.94 32.92 22.35
C ILE A 641 -60.82 33.53 23.25
N VAL A 642 -59.59 33.68 22.70
CA VAL A 642 -58.79 34.94 22.52
C VAL A 642 -57.25 34.75 22.69
N ALA A 643 -56.52 35.29 21.68
CA ALA A 643 -55.11 35.75 21.61
C ALA A 643 -54.00 34.71 21.25
N ARG A 644 -53.44 34.73 20.02
CA ARG A 644 -52.39 35.63 19.41
C ARG A 644 -51.00 35.36 20.03
N CYS A 645 -49.87 35.13 19.35
CA CYS A 645 -49.31 35.28 17.99
C CYS A 645 -48.17 34.22 17.85
N GLY A 646 -47.59 33.81 16.71
CA GLY A 646 -47.71 34.16 15.30
C GLY A 646 -46.69 33.34 14.47
N ALA A 647 -47.01 33.19 13.18
CA ALA A 647 -46.21 32.88 11.97
C ALA A 647 -45.05 31.85 12.03
N GLY A 648 -44.93 30.85 11.15
CA GLY A 648 -45.61 30.53 9.89
C GLY A 648 -44.59 30.20 8.78
N ALA A 649 -44.68 29.00 8.18
CA ALA A 649 -44.42 28.71 6.75
C ALA A 649 -44.69 27.22 6.44
N GLU A 650 -45.38 26.98 5.32
CA GLU A 650 -46.04 25.74 4.86
C GLU A 650 -45.10 24.72 4.15
N PRO A 651 -45.65 23.59 3.64
CA PRO A 651 -46.08 23.63 2.23
C PRO A 651 -47.47 23.03 1.94
N GLU A 652 -48.04 23.55 0.84
CA GLU A 652 -49.31 23.18 0.23
C GLU A 652 -49.33 21.80 -0.47
N LEU A 653 -50.57 21.35 -0.56
CA LEU A 653 -51.17 20.14 -1.13
C LEU A 653 -51.29 20.24 -2.67
N LEU A 654 -51.37 19.11 -3.38
CA LEU A 654 -52.56 18.69 -4.17
C LEU A 654 -52.32 17.47 -5.10
N ARG A 655 -53.07 16.41 -4.78
CA ARG A 655 -53.94 15.54 -5.62
C ARG A 655 -53.49 14.97 -6.98
N GLY A 656 -53.80 13.69 -7.13
CA GLY A 656 -54.25 13.08 -8.39
C GLY A 656 -54.35 11.55 -8.31
N ALA A 657 -55.56 10.99 -8.34
CA ALA A 657 -55.84 9.56 -8.38
C ALA A 657 -55.99 9.07 -9.84
N GLU A 658 -55.60 7.83 -10.15
CA GLU A 658 -56.37 6.87 -10.96
C GLU A 658 -55.70 5.49 -11.11
N ALA A 659 -56.52 4.48 -11.41
CA ALA A 659 -56.29 3.05 -11.30
C ALA A 659 -55.48 2.40 -12.44
N VAL A 660 -54.84 1.25 -12.17
CA VAL A 660 -54.38 0.32 -13.22
C VAL A 660 -54.72 -1.14 -12.87
N ARG A 661 -55.49 -1.77 -13.76
CA ARG A 661 -55.79 -3.22 -13.85
C ARG A 661 -54.53 -3.99 -14.25
N VAL A 662 -54.32 -5.18 -13.67
CA VAL A 662 -53.36 -6.17 -14.17
C VAL A 662 -54.13 -7.35 -14.76
N VAL A 663 -53.87 -7.63 -16.05
CA VAL A 663 -54.37 -8.78 -16.81
C VAL A 663 -53.31 -9.88 -16.79
N TYR A 664 -53.71 -11.12 -16.49
CA TYR A 664 -52.87 -12.32 -16.63
C TYR A 664 -52.93 -12.89 -18.05
N PRO A 665 -51.83 -13.49 -18.56
CA PRO A 665 -51.92 -14.58 -19.52
C PRO A 665 -51.51 -15.93 -18.92
N ILE A 666 -52.17 -16.97 -19.43
CA ILE A 666 -52.22 -18.36 -18.97
C ILE A 666 -51.32 -19.25 -19.88
N HIS A 667 -50.40 -20.00 -19.23
CA HIS A 667 -49.86 -21.35 -19.54
C HIS A 667 -48.77 -21.68 -20.62
N PRO A 668 -48.03 -22.83 -20.44
CA PRO A 668 -46.62 -23.14 -20.85
C PRO A 668 -46.56 -24.29 -21.91
N PRO A 669 -45.59 -25.28 -22.01
CA PRO A 669 -44.20 -25.49 -21.50
C PRO A 669 -43.16 -26.06 -22.53
N LEU A 670 -41.87 -26.21 -22.17
CA LEU A 670 -41.09 -27.48 -22.21
C LEU A 670 -39.54 -27.34 -22.00
N ALA A 671 -39.05 -28.12 -21.04
CA ALA A 671 -37.73 -28.80 -20.92
C ALA A 671 -36.43 -28.08 -20.45
N GLN A 672 -36.02 -28.48 -19.23
CA GLN A 672 -34.75 -28.41 -18.47
C GLN A 672 -33.53 -29.17 -19.12
N PRO A 673 -32.33 -29.32 -18.46
CA PRO A 673 -31.74 -28.65 -17.27
C PRO A 673 -30.25 -28.21 -17.43
N ARG A 674 -29.77 -27.32 -16.54
CA ARG A 674 -28.54 -27.51 -15.72
C ARG A 674 -28.39 -26.36 -14.72
N GLY A 675 -28.14 -26.72 -13.46
CA GLY A 675 -28.27 -25.81 -12.31
C GLY A 675 -27.03 -24.98 -12.01
N HIS A 676 -27.26 -23.83 -11.37
CA HIS A 676 -26.34 -23.18 -10.43
C HIS A 676 -27.15 -22.28 -9.45
N LEU A 677 -26.79 -22.44 -8.16
CA LEU A 677 -26.99 -21.60 -6.96
C LEU A 677 -28.03 -20.46 -6.99
N LEU A 678 -29.07 -20.63 -6.16
CA LEU A 678 -30.01 -19.59 -5.75
C LEU A 678 -29.33 -18.56 -4.83
N ALA A 679 -29.40 -17.29 -5.20
CA ALA A 679 -29.13 -16.14 -4.33
C ALA A 679 -30.09 -16.15 -3.13
N VAL A 680 -29.57 -15.89 -1.94
CA VAL A 680 -30.36 -15.73 -0.72
C VAL A 680 -30.69 -14.25 -0.55
N GLU A 681 -31.95 -13.91 -0.78
CA GLU A 681 -32.53 -12.60 -0.52
C GLU A 681 -32.68 -12.42 1.00
N VAL A 682 -31.88 -11.53 1.59
CA VAL A 682 -32.02 -11.12 3.00
C VAL A 682 -32.86 -9.85 3.03
N GLN A 683 -34.16 -9.98 3.30
CA GLN A 683 -35.00 -8.84 3.65
C GLN A 683 -34.70 -8.41 5.08
N ALA A 684 -33.94 -7.33 5.23
CA ALA A 684 -33.91 -6.55 6.46
C ALA A 684 -35.17 -5.68 6.50
N ALA A 685 -36.06 -5.92 7.46
CA ALA A 685 -37.11 -4.96 7.79
C ALA A 685 -36.47 -3.80 8.59
N PRO A 686 -36.77 -2.53 8.28
CA PRO A 686 -36.37 -1.43 9.14
C PRO A 686 -37.18 -1.51 10.45
N LEU A 687 -36.48 -1.51 11.58
CA LEU A 687 -37.07 -1.20 12.88
C LEU A 687 -36.92 0.31 13.07
N ASP A 688 -38.05 1.03 13.05
CA ASP A 688 -38.12 2.41 13.54
C ASP A 688 -37.81 2.41 15.05
N CYS A 689 -36.77 3.15 15.45
CA CYS A 689 -36.59 3.80 16.75
C CYS A 689 -35.78 5.08 16.54
#